data_AF-A0AA37NEJ0-F1
#
_entry.id   AF-A0AA37NEJ0-F1
#
_cell.length_a   1.000
_cell.length_b   1.000
_cell.length_c   1.000
_cell.angle_alpha   90.00
_cell.angle_beta   90.00
_cell.angle_gamma   90.00
#
_symmetry.space_group_name_H-M   'P 1'
#
loop_
_entity.id
_entity.type
_entity.pdbx_description
1 polymer ?
#
loop_
_entity_poly.entity_id
_entity_poly.type
_entity_poly.pdbx_seq_one_letter_code
_entity_poly.pdbx_strand_id
1 'polypeptide(L)'
;MRDEWFIRGEVPMTKSEVRAVSVEKLELSADSVLYDIGAGTGSVSVEAAAFLPEGTVYAIEKKREAVELLKKNREKFRAERIRIIEGAAPEALEGLEAPTHAFLGGTSGKMADILSLLLEKNPEVRVVVNAITLESVSKVLEWTAGRGIEADIVLVSVSRAKAAGQVHMMMAQNPVYVISFGGRPAQLWNAPGRAERETKNTEYPRLMLAAPKSGSGKTMVTCGLLAAWQKRKLNCRAFKCGPDYIDPMFHKYVLGIDGGNLDTFFLSEEAVRNQFKELAAGADLSVVEGVMGYYDGVGGNDTWASSYDTARTIDTPVVLILDGRGASLSLAAEIKGFLEYKKDSRIQGVILNRVSRVMAERLVPEIEKMGIAVYGCLPECDAAKVTSRHLGLVIPEESKALRESLGRLACEIEKNVDVEGLFRLACGAGTLQDDGYRASGGTGHEPDGKTADRKPEKHDRVPAGPDRVRIGIARDEAFCFYYQENLKLFESLGAEFAEFDPMRDEHLPPGIAGLMFGGGYPELYAGELSANRPILQEIRNAAAGGMPILAECGGFLYLHEELETKEGEVFPMAGVISGRAYPTGKLSRFGYIELVPYGDTPLLKEGERIRGHEFHYWDSTACGTDMKAVKPGGKRSWDCIHANGGFLAGFPHLYYPSNPSAAERWLELCRKGTE
;
A
#
# COMPACT_ATOMS: atom_id res chain seq x y z
N MET A 1 -22.23 23.82 13.05
CA MET A 1 -22.29 24.92 14.04
C MET A 1 -23.68 25.01 14.69
N ARG A 2 -23.80 25.43 15.96
CA ARG A 2 -25.12 25.53 16.64
C ARG A 2 -25.93 26.70 16.12
N ASP A 3 -27.23 26.53 16.20
CA ASP A 3 -28.23 27.42 15.63
C ASP A 3 -28.26 28.79 16.36
N GLU A 4 -28.09 28.78 17.68
CA GLU A 4 -28.12 29.93 18.58
C GLU A 4 -26.90 30.86 18.41
N TRP A 5 -25.86 30.38 17.72
CA TRP A 5 -24.65 31.17 17.48
C TRP A 5 -24.84 32.22 16.40
N PHE A 6 -25.85 32.08 15.54
CA PHE A 6 -26.11 33.04 14.46
C PHE A 6 -26.98 34.21 14.96
N ILE A 7 -26.68 35.42 14.48
CA ILE A 7 -27.56 36.58 14.62
C ILE A 7 -28.77 36.34 13.73
N ARG A 8 -29.97 36.48 14.30
CA ARG A 8 -31.25 36.13 13.67
C ARG A 8 -32.24 37.30 13.70
N GLY A 9 -33.14 37.30 12.72
CA GLY A 9 -34.34 38.12 12.65
C GLY A 9 -35.53 37.26 12.22
N GLU A 10 -36.49 37.83 11.48
CA GLU A 10 -37.63 37.07 10.94
C GLU A 10 -37.28 36.26 9.67
N VAL A 11 -36.05 36.44 9.16
CA VAL A 11 -35.54 35.74 7.98
C VAL A 11 -35.37 34.23 8.26
N PRO A 12 -35.93 33.35 7.41
CA PRO A 12 -35.75 31.91 7.50
C PRO A 12 -34.27 31.49 7.45
N MET A 13 -33.93 30.43 8.17
CA MET A 13 -32.57 29.89 8.24
C MET A 13 -32.60 28.36 8.25
N THR A 14 -31.72 27.75 7.46
CA THR A 14 -31.46 26.30 7.49
C THR A 14 -31.05 25.89 8.90
N LYS A 15 -31.76 24.93 9.51
CA LYS A 15 -31.47 24.45 10.87
C LYS A 15 -30.20 23.62 10.92
N SER A 16 -29.52 23.60 12.05
CA SER A 16 -28.22 22.95 12.24
C SER A 16 -28.13 21.50 11.75
N GLU A 17 -29.17 20.70 11.94
CA GLU A 17 -29.25 19.30 11.55
C GLU A 17 -29.31 19.16 10.03
N VAL A 18 -30.17 19.96 9.40
CA VAL A 18 -30.29 20.01 7.93
C VAL A 18 -29.01 20.59 7.31
N ARG A 19 -28.45 21.64 7.92
CA ARG A 19 -27.22 22.29 7.49
C ARG A 19 -26.02 21.34 7.55
N ALA A 20 -25.90 20.53 8.59
CA ALA A 20 -24.83 19.53 8.69
C ALA A 20 -24.88 18.52 7.52
N VAL A 21 -26.07 18.00 7.20
CA VAL A 21 -26.25 17.11 6.04
C VAL A 21 -25.97 17.84 4.73
N SER A 22 -26.47 19.08 4.59
CA SER A 22 -26.31 19.85 3.35
C SER A 22 -24.85 20.20 3.06
N VAL A 23 -24.10 20.62 4.09
CA VAL A 23 -22.68 20.98 3.97
C VAL A 23 -21.80 19.76 3.74
N GLU A 24 -22.13 18.62 4.36
CA GLU A 24 -21.47 17.36 4.04
C GLU A 24 -21.69 17.01 2.56
N LYS A 25 -22.95 17.04 2.09
CA LYS A 25 -23.30 16.65 0.71
C LYS A 25 -22.69 17.55 -0.36
N LEU A 26 -22.20 18.73 0.02
CA LEU A 26 -21.42 19.60 -0.85
C LEU A 26 -20.03 19.04 -1.12
N GLU A 27 -19.45 18.18 -0.27
CA GLU A 27 -18.15 17.54 -0.49
C GLU A 27 -17.01 18.55 -0.75
N LEU A 28 -17.02 19.68 -0.03
CA LEU A 28 -16.13 20.83 -0.25
C LEU A 28 -14.64 20.49 -0.06
N SER A 29 -13.81 21.00 -0.97
CA SER A 29 -12.33 21.00 -0.88
C SER A 29 -11.78 22.38 -0.50
N ALA A 30 -10.51 22.43 -0.07
CA ALA A 30 -9.89 23.64 0.47
C ALA A 30 -9.92 24.87 -0.46
N ASP A 31 -9.89 24.63 -1.77
CA ASP A 31 -9.85 25.57 -2.88
C ASP A 31 -11.22 25.78 -3.57
N SER A 32 -12.30 25.20 -3.03
CA SER A 32 -13.61 25.26 -3.68
C SER A 32 -14.17 26.68 -3.81
N VAL A 33 -14.75 26.96 -4.96
CA VAL A 33 -15.61 28.12 -5.23
C VAL A 33 -17.06 27.69 -5.07
N LEU A 34 -17.72 28.18 -4.02
CA LEU A 34 -19.11 27.84 -3.66
C LEU A 34 -20.06 28.99 -3.97
N TYR A 35 -21.14 28.72 -4.68
CA TYR A 35 -22.30 29.62 -4.74
C TYR A 35 -23.35 29.21 -3.71
N ASP A 36 -23.65 30.06 -2.73
CA ASP A 36 -24.78 29.88 -1.79
C ASP A 36 -25.95 30.74 -2.27
N ILE A 37 -26.91 30.13 -2.98
CA ILE A 37 -28.04 30.79 -3.64
C ILE A 37 -29.27 30.78 -2.72
N GLY A 38 -29.70 31.99 -2.34
CA GLY A 38 -30.71 32.16 -1.30
C GLY A 38 -30.09 32.00 0.09
N ALA A 39 -28.94 32.65 0.30
CA ALA A 39 -28.10 32.49 1.48
C ALA A 39 -28.82 32.85 2.80
N GLY A 40 -29.89 33.65 2.76
CA GLY A 40 -30.65 34.05 3.93
C GLY A 40 -29.78 34.76 4.97
N THR A 41 -29.69 34.22 6.18
CA THR A 41 -28.82 34.75 7.24
C THR A 41 -27.34 34.39 7.08
N GLY A 42 -26.99 33.58 6.08
CA GLY A 42 -25.61 33.12 5.81
C GLY A 42 -25.17 31.90 6.57
N SER A 43 -26.08 31.15 7.19
CA SER A 43 -25.67 30.04 8.05
C SER A 43 -24.91 28.94 7.31
N VAL A 44 -25.32 28.62 6.07
CA VAL A 44 -24.60 27.67 5.20
C VAL A 44 -23.31 28.31 4.72
N SER A 45 -23.34 29.54 4.21
CA SER A 45 -22.13 30.29 3.80
C SER A 45 -21.02 30.29 4.86
N VAL A 46 -21.36 30.57 6.11
CA VAL A 46 -20.40 30.63 7.24
C VAL A 46 -19.84 29.26 7.57
N GLU A 47 -20.69 28.23 7.63
CA GLU A 47 -20.23 26.88 7.93
C GLU A 47 -19.38 26.31 6.78
N ALA A 48 -19.76 26.58 5.53
CA ALA A 48 -18.98 26.21 4.35
C ALA A 48 -17.64 26.94 4.30
N ALA A 49 -17.58 28.24 4.57
CA ALA A 49 -16.34 29.02 4.55
C ALA A 49 -15.25 28.48 5.49
N ALA A 50 -15.64 27.77 6.56
CA ALA A 50 -14.68 27.12 7.46
C ALA A 50 -13.91 25.95 6.80
N PHE A 51 -14.45 25.37 5.72
CA PHE A 51 -13.80 24.30 4.94
C PHE A 51 -12.93 24.84 3.80
N LEU A 52 -12.94 26.16 3.55
CA LEU A 52 -12.34 26.81 2.37
C LEU A 52 -11.19 27.75 2.76
N PRO A 53 -10.05 27.26 3.27
CA PRO A 53 -8.91 28.12 3.60
C PRO A 53 -8.35 28.85 2.38
N GLU A 54 -8.52 28.32 1.16
CA GLU A 54 -8.01 28.91 -0.09
C GLU A 54 -9.13 29.28 -1.08
N GLY A 55 -10.33 28.71 -0.90
CA GLY A 55 -11.51 28.93 -1.73
C GLY A 55 -12.31 30.21 -1.43
N THR A 56 -13.48 30.34 -2.07
CA THR A 56 -14.36 31.52 -1.92
C THR A 56 -15.82 31.10 -1.86
N VAL A 57 -16.60 31.73 -0.97
CA VAL A 57 -18.07 31.60 -0.95
C VAL A 57 -18.70 32.86 -1.53
N TYR A 58 -19.41 32.73 -2.64
CA TYR A 58 -20.31 33.77 -3.14
C TYR A 58 -21.69 33.54 -2.52
N ALA A 59 -22.10 34.40 -1.59
CA ALA A 59 -23.40 34.34 -0.93
C ALA A 59 -24.38 35.29 -1.62
N ILE A 60 -25.37 34.72 -2.32
CA ILE A 60 -26.32 35.47 -3.16
C ILE A 60 -27.65 35.61 -2.43
N GLU A 61 -28.07 36.85 -2.18
CA GLU A 61 -29.32 37.16 -1.50
C GLU A 61 -29.91 38.49 -1.99
N LYS A 62 -31.23 38.53 -2.19
CA LYS A 62 -31.95 39.69 -2.73
C LYS A 62 -32.69 40.48 -1.66
N LYS A 63 -33.04 39.86 -0.54
CA LYS A 63 -33.79 40.53 0.53
C LYS A 63 -32.84 41.36 1.37
N ARG A 64 -33.03 42.67 1.36
CA ARG A 64 -32.19 43.63 2.11
C ARG A 64 -32.01 43.27 3.58
N GLU A 65 -33.08 42.86 4.27
CA GLU A 65 -33.00 42.44 5.67
C GLU A 65 -32.10 41.20 5.87
N ALA A 66 -32.18 40.23 4.97
CA ALA A 66 -31.36 39.02 5.01
C ALA A 66 -29.88 39.32 4.74
N VAL A 67 -29.61 40.20 3.76
CA VAL A 67 -28.27 40.71 3.47
C VAL A 67 -27.64 41.40 4.69
N GLU A 68 -28.39 42.21 5.42
CA GLU A 68 -27.89 42.88 6.63
C GLU A 68 -27.57 41.88 7.75
N LEU A 69 -28.36 40.81 7.90
CA LEU A 69 -28.06 39.72 8.84
C LEU A 69 -26.83 38.91 8.40
N LEU A 70 -26.70 38.62 7.10
CA LEU A 70 -25.55 37.94 6.50
C LEU A 70 -24.26 38.75 6.72
N LYS A 71 -24.27 40.08 6.53
CA LYS A 71 -23.13 40.97 6.82
C LYS A 71 -22.70 40.86 8.28
N LYS A 72 -23.67 40.97 9.21
CA LYS A 72 -23.41 40.86 10.66
C LYS A 72 -22.86 39.48 11.06
N ASN A 73 -23.38 38.41 10.48
CA ASN A 73 -22.87 37.06 10.74
C ASN A 73 -21.47 36.84 10.15
N ARG A 74 -21.21 37.33 8.93
CA ARG A 74 -19.88 37.30 8.33
C ARG A 74 -18.84 37.95 9.24
N GLU A 75 -19.14 39.13 9.77
CA GLU A 75 -18.28 39.84 10.72
C GLU A 75 -18.11 39.07 12.04
N LYS A 76 -19.22 38.61 12.63
CA LYS A 76 -19.21 37.85 13.90
C LYS A 76 -18.31 36.62 13.84
N PHE A 77 -18.36 35.88 12.73
CA PHE A 77 -17.59 34.65 12.54
C PHE A 77 -16.25 34.85 11.85
N ARG A 78 -15.86 36.11 11.54
CA ARG A 78 -14.62 36.45 10.80
C ARG A 78 -14.47 35.67 9.50
N ALA A 79 -15.59 35.47 8.80
CA ALA A 79 -15.64 34.67 7.58
C ALA A 79 -15.30 35.52 6.35
N GLU A 80 -14.05 35.98 6.26
CA GLU A 80 -13.58 36.92 5.23
C GLU A 80 -13.68 36.37 3.79
N ARG A 81 -13.74 35.04 3.64
CA ARG A 81 -13.92 34.34 2.36
C ARG A 81 -15.33 34.48 1.77
N ILE A 82 -16.29 35.03 2.53
CA ILE A 82 -17.66 35.23 2.05
C ILE A 82 -17.79 36.57 1.30
N ARG A 83 -17.98 36.48 -0.02
CA ARG A 83 -18.34 37.58 -0.90
C ARG A 83 -19.85 37.66 -1.02
N ILE A 84 -20.44 38.73 -0.48
CA ILE A 84 -21.90 38.92 -0.49
C ILE A 84 -22.28 39.60 -1.81
N ILE A 85 -23.20 38.99 -2.55
CA ILE A 85 -23.73 39.51 -3.82
C ILE A 85 -25.21 39.83 -3.61
N GLU A 86 -25.54 41.12 -3.60
CA GLU A 86 -26.91 41.60 -3.45
C GLU A 86 -27.65 41.47 -4.79
N GLY A 87 -28.60 40.54 -4.90
CA GLY A 87 -29.32 40.29 -6.14
C GLY A 87 -30.04 38.94 -6.16
N ALA A 88 -30.78 38.68 -7.23
CA ALA A 88 -31.45 37.40 -7.47
C ALA A 88 -30.67 36.59 -8.53
N ALA A 89 -30.53 35.29 -8.30
CA ALA A 89 -30.09 34.37 -9.33
C ALA A 89 -31.23 34.13 -10.35
N PRO A 90 -30.93 33.90 -11.65
CA PRO A 90 -29.59 33.70 -12.23
C PRO A 90 -28.79 34.98 -12.50
N GLU A 91 -29.42 36.16 -12.56
CA GLU A 91 -28.78 37.41 -13.01
C GLU A 91 -27.57 37.81 -12.15
N ALA A 92 -27.67 37.62 -10.82
CA ALA A 92 -26.59 37.90 -9.88
C ALA A 92 -25.36 36.98 -10.02
N LEU A 93 -25.43 35.93 -10.84
CA LEU A 93 -24.31 35.00 -11.08
C LEU A 93 -23.45 35.42 -12.28
N GLU A 94 -23.88 36.42 -13.05
CA GLU A 94 -23.14 36.93 -14.20
C GLU A 94 -21.82 37.59 -13.75
N GLY A 95 -20.75 37.35 -14.50
CA GLY A 95 -19.41 37.90 -14.20
C GLY A 95 -18.70 37.29 -12.98
N LEU A 96 -19.36 36.44 -12.20
CA LEU A 96 -18.73 35.67 -11.12
C LEU A 96 -17.88 34.52 -11.69
N GLU A 97 -16.77 34.24 -11.01
CA GLU A 97 -15.90 33.08 -11.23
C GLU A 97 -16.70 31.78 -11.27
N ALA A 98 -16.38 30.86 -12.19
CA ALA A 98 -17.12 29.61 -12.36
C ALA A 98 -17.19 28.80 -11.04
N PRO A 99 -18.39 28.36 -10.61
CA PRO A 99 -18.51 27.65 -9.36
C PRO A 99 -18.01 26.21 -9.50
N THR A 100 -17.23 25.74 -8.53
CA THR A 100 -16.99 24.31 -8.34
C THR A 100 -18.19 23.64 -7.65
N HIS A 101 -18.89 24.39 -6.80
CA HIS A 101 -19.97 23.92 -5.95
C HIS A 101 -21.11 24.94 -5.92
N ALA A 102 -22.34 24.47 -5.75
CA ALA A 102 -23.51 25.32 -5.58
C ALA A 102 -24.48 24.72 -4.55
N PHE A 103 -24.90 25.53 -3.59
CA PHE A 103 -25.97 25.25 -2.65
C PHE A 103 -27.19 26.10 -2.99
N LEU A 104 -28.37 25.49 -3.05
CA LEU A 104 -29.63 26.17 -3.37
C LEU A 104 -30.60 26.03 -2.20
N GLY A 105 -30.75 27.11 -1.43
CA GLY A 105 -31.71 27.21 -0.32
C GLY A 105 -33.00 27.93 -0.68
N GLY A 106 -32.98 28.79 -1.71
CA GLY A 106 -34.17 29.50 -2.18
C GLY A 106 -34.00 30.09 -3.58
N THR A 107 -34.81 29.62 -4.54
CA THR A 107 -34.60 29.93 -5.98
C THR A 107 -35.60 30.90 -6.58
N SER A 108 -36.53 31.45 -5.78
CA SER A 108 -37.58 32.36 -6.25
C SER A 108 -38.38 31.84 -7.45
N GLY A 109 -38.49 30.51 -7.60
CA GLY A 109 -39.18 29.86 -8.71
C GLY A 109 -38.35 29.64 -9.98
N LYS A 110 -37.12 30.15 -10.06
CA LYS A 110 -36.22 30.03 -11.23
C LYS A 110 -35.25 28.83 -11.15
N MET A 111 -35.70 27.72 -10.56
CA MET A 111 -34.84 26.55 -10.30
C MET A 111 -34.14 26.03 -11.57
N ALA A 112 -34.91 25.78 -12.64
CA ALA A 112 -34.38 25.22 -13.88
C ALA A 112 -33.37 26.15 -14.57
N ASP A 113 -33.61 27.46 -14.55
CA ASP A 113 -32.73 28.46 -15.16
C ASP A 113 -31.39 28.53 -14.41
N ILE A 114 -31.45 28.53 -13.07
CA ILE A 114 -30.26 28.52 -12.22
C ILE A 114 -29.44 27.25 -12.45
N LEU A 115 -30.07 26.08 -12.44
CA LEU A 115 -29.38 24.81 -12.66
C LEU A 115 -28.74 24.74 -14.05
N SER A 116 -29.42 25.28 -15.07
CA SER A 116 -28.89 25.32 -16.43
C SER A 116 -27.67 26.24 -16.53
N LEU A 117 -27.73 27.43 -15.91
CA LEU A 117 -26.59 28.37 -15.88
C LEU A 117 -25.40 27.82 -15.09
N LEU A 118 -25.65 27.10 -13.99
CA LEU A 118 -24.59 26.45 -13.22
C LEU A 118 -23.83 25.42 -14.06
N LEU A 119 -24.54 24.56 -14.79
CA LEU A 119 -23.92 23.59 -15.71
C LEU A 119 -23.23 24.26 -16.90
N GLU A 120 -23.79 25.36 -17.42
CA GLU A 120 -23.14 26.13 -18.50
C GLU A 120 -21.80 26.72 -18.03
N LYS A 121 -21.76 27.29 -16.82
CA LYS A 121 -20.53 27.82 -16.22
C LYS A 121 -19.52 26.74 -15.86
N ASN A 122 -20.00 25.60 -15.34
CA ASN A 122 -19.17 24.45 -15.02
C ASN A 122 -20.00 23.16 -15.14
N PRO A 123 -19.77 22.35 -16.19
CA PRO A 123 -20.47 21.08 -16.38
C PRO A 123 -20.23 20.06 -15.25
N GLU A 124 -19.14 20.22 -14.48
CA GLU A 124 -18.77 19.35 -13.35
C GLU A 124 -19.17 19.94 -11.99
N VAL A 125 -20.02 20.97 -11.93
CA VAL A 125 -20.42 21.61 -10.68
C VAL A 125 -21.16 20.63 -9.76
N ARG A 126 -20.76 20.58 -8.48
CA ARG A 126 -21.49 19.84 -7.44
C ARG A 126 -22.65 20.69 -6.95
N VAL A 127 -23.86 20.16 -7.04
CA VAL A 127 -25.07 20.89 -6.65
C VAL A 127 -25.75 20.19 -5.49
N VAL A 128 -26.10 20.97 -4.47
CA VAL A 128 -26.95 20.54 -3.35
C VAL A 128 -28.16 21.47 -3.26
N VAL A 129 -29.35 20.89 -3.22
CA VAL A 129 -30.62 21.61 -3.16
C VAL A 129 -31.39 21.19 -1.92
N ASN A 130 -31.80 22.17 -1.12
CA ASN A 130 -32.73 21.94 -0.02
C ASN A 130 -34.15 22.29 -0.45
N ALA A 131 -35.02 21.28 -0.49
CA ALA A 131 -36.42 21.40 -0.88
C ALA A 131 -37.35 21.01 0.27
N ILE A 132 -38.35 21.84 0.53
CA ILE A 132 -39.39 21.59 1.55
C ILE A 132 -40.67 21.07 0.91
N THR A 133 -40.96 21.48 -0.32
CA THR A 133 -42.18 21.11 -1.03
C THR A 133 -41.93 20.01 -2.03
N LEU A 134 -42.90 19.10 -2.20
CA LEU A 134 -42.79 18.00 -3.16
C LEU A 134 -42.70 18.50 -4.61
N GLU A 135 -43.31 19.64 -4.93
CA GLU A 135 -43.21 20.28 -6.25
C GLU A 135 -41.78 20.71 -6.55
N SER A 136 -41.03 21.16 -5.54
CA SER A 136 -39.62 21.54 -5.70
C SER A 136 -38.76 20.29 -5.93
N VAL A 137 -39.05 19.21 -5.20
CA VAL A 137 -38.39 17.91 -5.41
C VAL A 137 -38.66 17.40 -6.83
N SER A 138 -39.94 17.32 -7.24
CA SER A 138 -40.34 16.87 -8.58
C SER A 138 -39.64 17.66 -9.68
N LYS A 139 -39.61 18.99 -9.57
CA LYS A 139 -38.94 19.86 -10.56
C LYS A 139 -37.45 19.58 -10.69
N VAL A 140 -36.75 19.34 -9.57
CA VAL A 140 -35.31 19.00 -9.62
C VAL A 140 -35.12 17.64 -10.28
N LEU A 141 -35.92 16.65 -9.89
CA LEU A 141 -35.80 15.28 -10.42
C LEU A 141 -36.18 15.18 -11.90
N GLU A 142 -37.24 15.86 -12.33
CA GLU A 142 -37.60 15.94 -13.75
C GLU A 142 -36.49 16.62 -14.56
N TRP A 143 -35.89 17.68 -14.01
CA TRP A 143 -34.82 18.42 -14.66
C TRP A 143 -33.54 17.58 -14.80
N THR A 144 -33.15 16.83 -13.76
CA THR A 144 -31.97 15.94 -13.79
C THR A 144 -32.23 14.71 -14.66
N ALA A 145 -33.40 14.07 -14.55
CA ALA A 145 -33.80 12.93 -15.36
C ALA A 145 -33.82 13.27 -16.86
N GLY A 146 -34.36 14.45 -17.22
CA GLY A 146 -34.36 14.95 -18.60
C GLY A 146 -32.96 15.19 -19.20
N ARG A 147 -31.89 15.11 -18.39
CA ARG A 147 -30.49 15.29 -18.78
C ARG A 147 -29.62 14.06 -18.50
N GLY A 148 -30.21 12.95 -18.06
CA GLY A 148 -29.46 11.74 -17.69
C GLY A 148 -28.55 11.92 -16.47
N ILE A 149 -28.84 12.89 -15.61
CA ILE A 149 -28.10 13.13 -14.37
C ILE A 149 -28.78 12.37 -13.23
N GLU A 150 -28.04 11.48 -12.59
CA GLU A 150 -28.52 10.78 -11.39
C GLU A 150 -28.45 11.70 -10.17
N ALA A 151 -29.51 11.72 -9.37
CA ALA A 151 -29.62 12.55 -8.18
C ALA A 151 -29.81 11.68 -6.94
N ASP A 152 -28.98 11.93 -5.92
CA ASP A 152 -29.15 11.37 -4.57
C ASP A 152 -30.14 12.23 -3.78
N ILE A 153 -31.03 11.58 -3.01
CA ILE A 153 -32.11 12.24 -2.27
C ILE A 153 -32.12 11.75 -0.83
N VAL A 154 -31.92 12.67 0.10
CA VAL A 154 -31.98 12.40 1.54
C VAL A 154 -33.13 13.18 2.17
N LEU A 155 -34.01 12.48 2.89
CA LEU A 155 -35.08 13.10 3.68
C LEU A 155 -34.60 13.31 5.11
N VAL A 156 -34.53 14.57 5.55
CA VAL A 156 -34.16 14.93 6.92
C VAL A 156 -35.42 15.34 7.69
N SER A 157 -35.78 14.55 8.71
CA SER A 157 -36.89 14.83 9.63
C SER A 157 -36.38 15.04 11.05
N VAL A 158 -36.69 16.20 11.64
CA VAL A 158 -36.16 16.60 12.95
C VAL A 158 -37.32 16.91 13.89
N SER A 159 -37.22 16.43 15.14
CA SER A 159 -38.13 16.81 16.23
C SER A 159 -37.32 17.28 17.43
N ARG A 160 -37.64 18.45 17.98
CA ARG A 160 -36.94 19.01 19.15
C ARG A 160 -37.86 19.13 20.34
N ALA A 161 -37.38 18.75 21.52
CA ALA A 161 -38.09 19.00 22.77
C ALA A 161 -38.07 20.50 23.11
N LYS A 162 -39.23 21.07 23.44
CA LYS A 162 -39.37 22.40 24.02
C LYS A 162 -39.99 22.28 25.41
N ALA A 163 -39.40 22.95 26.39
CA ALA A 163 -39.97 23.01 27.74
C ALA A 163 -41.30 23.77 27.70
N ALA A 164 -42.35 23.14 28.20
CA ALA A 164 -43.69 23.69 28.35
C ALA A 164 -44.16 23.45 29.80
N GLY A 165 -43.78 24.36 30.70
CA GLY A 165 -43.96 24.17 32.13
C GLY A 165 -43.03 23.09 32.68
N GLN A 166 -43.59 22.06 33.33
CA GLN A 166 -42.82 20.94 33.93
C GLN A 166 -42.55 19.78 32.97
N VAL A 167 -43.05 19.84 31.73
CA VAL A 167 -42.90 18.76 30.74
C VAL A 167 -42.17 19.26 29.50
N HIS A 168 -41.57 18.31 28.77
CA HIS A 168 -40.98 18.56 27.47
C HIS A 168 -41.96 18.12 26.39
N MET A 169 -42.34 19.05 25.51
CA MET A 169 -43.18 18.77 24.35
C MET A 169 -42.30 18.62 23.12
N MET A 170 -42.48 17.52 22.37
CA MET A 170 -41.78 17.32 21.10
C MET A 170 -42.41 18.21 20.03
N MET A 171 -41.61 19.09 19.45
CA MET A 171 -41.98 19.95 18.34
C MET A 171 -41.37 19.37 17.06
N ALA A 172 -42.20 18.78 16.20
CA ALA A 172 -41.77 18.35 14.87
C ALA A 172 -41.46 19.57 14.00
N GLN A 173 -40.41 19.46 13.19
CA GLN A 173 -40.09 20.42 12.13
C GLN A 173 -40.52 19.86 10.79
N ASN A 174 -40.77 20.76 9.83
CA ASN A 174 -41.07 20.35 8.46
C ASN A 174 -39.90 19.52 7.91
N PRO A 175 -40.17 18.39 7.26
CA PRO A 175 -39.13 17.61 6.61
C PRO A 175 -38.44 18.45 5.52
N VAL A 176 -37.15 18.23 5.36
CA VAL A 176 -36.36 18.84 4.28
C VAL A 176 -35.73 17.74 3.45
N TYR A 177 -35.97 17.76 2.15
CA TYR A 177 -35.29 16.95 1.17
C TYR A 177 -33.98 17.63 0.79
N VAL A 178 -32.87 16.95 0.99
CA VAL A 178 -31.54 17.34 0.52
C VAL A 178 -31.27 16.53 -0.74
N ILE A 179 -31.26 17.20 -1.88
CA ILE A 179 -31.02 16.58 -3.19
C ILE A 179 -29.62 16.97 -3.63
N SER A 180 -28.78 16.00 -3.99
CA SER A 180 -27.41 16.24 -4.44
C SER A 180 -27.11 15.52 -5.75
N PHE A 181 -26.41 16.21 -6.66
CA PHE A 181 -26.01 15.69 -7.96
C PHE A 181 -24.83 16.48 -8.52
N GLY A 182 -24.20 15.96 -9.57
CA GLY A 182 -23.00 16.57 -10.14
C GLY A 182 -21.81 16.52 -9.18
N GLY A 183 -20.83 17.40 -9.42
CA GLY A 183 -19.50 17.36 -8.81
C GLY A 183 -18.56 16.56 -9.67
N ARG A 184 -17.25 16.61 -9.38
CA ARG A 184 -16.30 15.65 -9.97
C ARG A 184 -16.91 14.28 -9.77
N PRO A 185 -17.34 13.63 -10.84
CA PRO A 185 -17.80 12.31 -10.66
C PRO A 185 -16.53 11.45 -10.56
N ALA A 186 -16.61 10.33 -9.86
CA ALA A 186 -15.76 9.19 -10.17
C ALA A 186 -16.04 8.65 -11.62
N GLN A 187 -16.39 9.49 -12.62
CA GLN A 187 -16.90 9.11 -13.95
C GLN A 187 -15.85 9.04 -15.04
N LEU A 188 -14.55 9.19 -14.77
CA LEU A 188 -13.62 8.43 -15.61
C LEU A 188 -13.84 6.92 -15.40
N TRP A 189 -14.42 6.52 -14.27
CA TRP A 189 -14.52 5.12 -13.86
C TRP A 189 -15.94 4.58 -13.86
N ASN A 190 -16.95 5.42 -13.67
CA ASN A 190 -18.35 5.01 -13.75
C ASN A 190 -18.98 5.35 -15.12
N ALA A 191 -18.40 4.83 -16.20
CA ALA A 191 -19.09 4.83 -17.49
C ALA A 191 -20.33 3.89 -17.40
N PRO A 192 -21.51 4.32 -17.89
CA PRO A 192 -22.68 3.47 -17.99
C PRO A 192 -22.41 2.37 -19.02
N GLY A 193 -22.20 1.14 -18.54
CA GLY A 193 -21.77 0.00 -19.38
C GLY A 193 -20.94 -1.05 -18.65
N ARG A 194 -20.47 -0.78 -17.42
CA ARG A 194 -19.90 -1.81 -16.56
C ARG A 194 -20.99 -2.80 -16.18
N ALA A 195 -21.08 -3.91 -16.91
CA ALA A 195 -21.88 -5.05 -16.49
C ALA A 195 -21.50 -5.37 -15.05
N GLU A 196 -22.48 -5.29 -14.13
CA GLU A 196 -22.38 -5.88 -12.81
C GLU A 196 -22.11 -7.38 -13.03
N ARG A 197 -20.83 -7.76 -13.09
CA ARG A 197 -20.46 -9.16 -12.95
C ARG A 197 -20.85 -9.52 -11.53
N GLU A 198 -21.72 -10.52 -11.37
CA GLU A 198 -22.05 -11.11 -10.08
C GLU A 198 -20.75 -11.32 -9.29
N THR A 199 -20.50 -10.46 -8.30
CA THR A 199 -19.35 -10.58 -7.42
C THR A 199 -19.62 -11.78 -6.51
N LYS A 200 -18.97 -12.91 -6.81
CA LYS A 200 -18.90 -14.02 -5.84
C LYS A 200 -18.09 -13.52 -4.66
N ASN A 201 -18.66 -13.53 -3.47
CA ASN A 201 -17.93 -13.15 -2.26
C ASN A 201 -16.88 -14.25 -1.97
N THR A 202 -15.63 -13.99 -2.34
CA THR A 202 -14.50 -14.91 -2.10
C THR A 202 -14.02 -14.80 -0.65
N GLU A 203 -13.55 -15.91 -0.07
CA GLU A 203 -13.02 -15.93 1.30
C GLU A 203 -11.75 -15.09 1.45
N TYR A 204 -10.97 -14.98 0.37
CA TYR A 204 -9.72 -14.23 0.35
C TYR A 204 -9.74 -13.17 -0.76
N PRO A 205 -10.41 -12.01 -0.56
CA PRO A 205 -10.42 -10.92 -1.54
C PRO A 205 -8.99 -10.46 -1.82
N ARG A 206 -8.60 -10.42 -3.10
CA ARG A 206 -7.21 -10.15 -3.46
C ARG A 206 -7.01 -9.57 -4.85
N LEU A 207 -5.98 -8.75 -4.99
CA LEU A 207 -5.60 -8.09 -6.23
C LEU A 207 -4.09 -8.06 -6.36
N MET A 208 -3.57 -8.26 -7.56
CA MET A 208 -2.16 -7.97 -7.87
C MET A 208 -2.01 -6.66 -8.64
N LEU A 209 -1.07 -5.82 -8.18
CA LEU A 209 -0.60 -4.64 -8.88
C LEU A 209 0.74 -4.97 -9.55
N ALA A 210 0.76 -5.03 -10.88
CA ALA A 210 1.95 -5.36 -11.66
C ALA A 210 2.29 -4.23 -12.65
N ALA A 211 3.36 -4.37 -13.42
CA ALA A 211 3.74 -3.40 -14.44
C ALA A 211 4.52 -4.07 -15.57
N PRO A 212 4.63 -3.43 -16.74
CA PRO A 212 5.46 -3.94 -17.83
C PRO A 212 6.95 -4.03 -17.53
N LYS A 213 7.46 -3.16 -16.64
CA LYS A 213 8.87 -3.08 -16.26
C LYS A 213 9.07 -2.47 -14.87
N SER A 214 10.29 -2.55 -14.35
CA SER A 214 10.72 -1.79 -13.17
C SER A 214 10.71 -0.28 -13.44
N GLY A 215 10.47 0.52 -12.39
CA GLY A 215 10.45 1.99 -12.50
C GLY A 215 9.13 2.62 -12.96
N SER A 216 8.10 1.81 -13.27
CA SER A 216 6.76 2.32 -13.66
C SER A 216 5.96 2.94 -12.50
N GLY A 217 6.49 2.91 -11.28
CA GLY A 217 5.85 3.48 -10.08
C GLY A 217 4.95 2.51 -9.30
N LYS A 218 5.10 1.19 -9.49
CA LYS A 218 4.32 0.13 -8.79
C LYS A 218 4.23 0.38 -7.29
N THR A 219 5.37 0.40 -6.60
CA THR A 219 5.48 0.51 -5.14
C THR A 219 4.72 1.72 -4.60
N MET A 220 4.86 2.88 -5.25
CA MET A 220 4.18 4.10 -4.81
C MET A 220 2.66 4.00 -5.01
N VAL A 221 2.21 3.50 -6.16
CA VAL A 221 0.77 3.30 -6.41
C VAL A 221 0.20 2.27 -5.42
N THR A 222 0.91 1.17 -5.15
CA THR A 222 0.55 0.19 -4.13
C THR A 222 0.41 0.83 -2.76
N CYS A 223 1.41 1.59 -2.31
CA CYS A 223 1.38 2.26 -1.01
C CYS A 223 0.26 3.30 -0.91
N GLY A 224 0.02 4.07 -1.97
CA GLY A 224 -1.07 5.05 -2.03
C GLY A 224 -2.45 4.39 -1.96
N LEU A 225 -2.63 3.25 -2.63
CA LEU A 225 -3.86 2.45 -2.56
C LEU A 225 -4.05 1.81 -1.18
N LEU A 226 -3.00 1.20 -0.61
CA LEU A 226 -3.02 0.66 0.76
C LEU A 226 -3.42 1.74 1.77
N ALA A 227 -2.86 2.94 1.65
CA ALA A 227 -3.22 4.07 2.51
C ALA A 227 -4.67 4.53 2.29
N ALA A 228 -5.16 4.56 1.05
CA ALA A 228 -6.56 4.89 0.76
C ALA A 228 -7.54 3.86 1.35
N TRP A 229 -7.25 2.57 1.25
CA TRP A 229 -8.08 1.52 1.86
C TRP A 229 -8.00 1.51 3.39
N GLN A 230 -6.84 1.83 3.98
CA GLN A 230 -6.70 1.98 5.42
C GLN A 230 -7.54 3.16 5.95
N LYS A 231 -7.60 4.29 5.24
CA LYS A 231 -8.51 5.41 5.57
C LYS A 231 -9.99 4.98 5.56
N ARG A 232 -10.35 4.03 4.70
CA ARG A 232 -11.68 3.40 4.62
C ARG A 232 -11.89 2.30 5.67
N LYS A 233 -10.93 2.10 6.57
CA LYS A 233 -10.96 1.11 7.66
C LYS A 233 -11.05 -0.35 7.20
N LEU A 234 -10.54 -0.64 6.01
CA LEU A 234 -10.36 -2.03 5.56
C LEU A 234 -9.13 -2.64 6.22
N ASN A 235 -9.27 -3.87 6.72
CA ASN A 235 -8.17 -4.67 7.22
C ASN A 235 -7.37 -5.26 6.06
N CYS A 236 -6.38 -4.50 5.58
CA CYS A 236 -5.56 -4.90 4.46
C CYS A 236 -4.37 -5.78 4.87
N ARG A 237 -4.03 -6.74 4.01
CA ARG A 237 -2.73 -7.45 4.00
C ARG A 237 -1.97 -7.12 2.73
N ALA A 238 -0.66 -7.00 2.85
CA ALA A 238 0.21 -6.71 1.71
C ALA A 238 1.23 -7.82 1.51
N PHE A 239 1.46 -8.14 0.23
CA PHE A 239 2.38 -9.18 -0.20
C PHE A 239 3.28 -8.63 -1.28
N LYS A 240 4.50 -9.16 -1.35
CA LYS A 240 5.43 -8.88 -2.43
C LYS A 240 5.75 -10.16 -3.20
N CYS A 241 5.60 -10.12 -4.51
CA CYS A 241 6.11 -11.18 -5.38
C CYS A 241 7.64 -11.12 -5.40
N GLY A 242 8.31 -12.28 -5.42
CA GLY A 242 9.75 -12.37 -5.60
C GLY A 242 10.59 -12.21 -4.32
N PRO A 243 11.93 -12.15 -4.46
CA PRO A 243 12.88 -12.13 -3.36
C PRO A 243 13.22 -10.67 -3.04
N ASP A 244 12.36 -10.02 -2.26
CA ASP A 244 12.44 -8.58 -2.04
C ASP A 244 12.11 -8.24 -0.58
N TYR A 245 12.95 -7.41 0.04
CA TYR A 245 12.78 -6.91 1.40
C TYR A 245 12.37 -5.44 1.44
N ILE A 246 12.63 -4.72 0.35
CA ILE A 246 12.52 -3.27 0.31
C ILE A 246 11.05 -2.88 0.22
N ASP A 247 10.34 -3.47 -0.73
CA ASP A 247 8.92 -3.17 -0.93
C ASP A 247 8.05 -3.57 0.28
N PRO A 248 8.24 -4.75 0.92
CA PRO A 248 7.56 -5.07 2.18
C PRO A 248 7.78 -4.07 3.31
N MET A 249 8.95 -3.42 3.40
CA MET A 249 9.18 -2.37 4.40
C MET A 249 8.29 -1.15 4.16
N PHE A 250 8.07 -0.75 2.90
CA PHE A 250 7.11 0.32 2.58
C PHE A 250 5.68 -0.09 2.93
N HIS A 251 5.29 -1.33 2.62
CA HIS A 251 3.96 -1.84 2.95
C HIS A 251 3.75 -1.85 4.46
N LYS A 252 4.75 -2.31 5.23
CA LYS A 252 4.76 -2.28 6.70
C LYS A 252 4.65 -0.86 7.24
N TYR A 253 5.34 0.09 6.62
CA TYR A 253 5.27 1.49 7.01
C TYR A 253 3.85 2.07 6.87
N VAL A 254 3.13 1.69 5.81
CA VAL A 254 1.74 2.12 5.57
C VAL A 254 0.78 1.41 6.52
N LEU A 255 0.85 0.08 6.60
CA LEU A 255 -0.14 -0.73 7.30
C LEU A 255 0.13 -0.90 8.80
N GLY A 256 1.37 -0.67 9.25
CA GLY A 256 1.81 -0.90 10.62
C GLY A 256 1.98 -2.38 10.99
N ILE A 257 1.93 -3.29 10.01
CA ILE A 257 2.04 -4.74 10.19
C ILE A 257 3.00 -5.31 9.14
N ASP A 258 3.66 -6.43 9.46
CA ASP A 258 4.52 -7.10 8.50
C ASP A 258 3.73 -7.61 7.27
N GLY A 259 4.34 -7.42 6.09
CA GLY A 259 3.89 -8.05 4.86
C GLY A 259 4.43 -9.48 4.72
N GLY A 260 4.13 -10.13 3.59
CA GLY A 260 4.69 -11.43 3.25
C GLY A 260 5.26 -11.48 1.83
N ASN A 261 6.18 -12.41 1.59
CA ASN A 261 6.70 -12.69 0.26
C ASN A 261 5.96 -13.86 -0.37
N LEU A 262 5.74 -13.83 -1.69
CA LEU A 262 5.18 -14.94 -2.46
C LEU A 262 6.08 -15.21 -3.66
N ASP A 263 6.67 -16.40 -3.71
CA ASP A 263 7.68 -16.70 -4.71
C ASP A 263 7.70 -18.19 -5.07
N THR A 264 7.37 -18.50 -6.31
CA THR A 264 7.39 -19.87 -6.85
C THR A 264 8.80 -20.35 -7.22
N PHE A 265 9.82 -19.47 -7.16
CA PHE A 265 11.21 -19.90 -7.11
C PHE A 265 11.52 -20.47 -5.73
N PHE A 266 11.08 -19.86 -4.64
CA PHE A 266 11.41 -20.36 -3.30
C PHE A 266 10.57 -21.55 -2.86
N LEU A 267 9.30 -21.57 -3.24
CA LEU A 267 8.32 -22.54 -2.77
C LEU A 267 7.62 -23.23 -3.95
N SER A 268 7.01 -24.39 -3.69
CA SER A 268 6.09 -25.00 -4.66
C SER A 268 4.81 -24.14 -4.77
N GLU A 269 4.08 -24.28 -5.88
CA GLU A 269 2.79 -23.58 -6.05
C GLU A 269 1.82 -23.83 -4.89
N GLU A 270 1.78 -25.06 -4.39
CA GLU A 270 0.95 -25.45 -3.24
C GLU A 270 1.39 -24.71 -1.96
N ALA A 271 2.70 -24.67 -1.68
CA ALA A 271 3.23 -23.97 -0.52
C ALA A 271 3.00 -22.45 -0.62
N VAL A 272 3.10 -21.85 -1.80
CA VAL A 272 2.73 -20.43 -2.04
C VAL A 272 1.25 -20.20 -1.74
N ARG A 273 0.35 -21.09 -2.20
CA ARG A 273 -1.09 -20.98 -1.89
C ARG A 273 -1.36 -21.07 -0.39
N ASN A 274 -0.73 -22.01 0.30
CA ASN A 274 -0.91 -22.21 1.74
C ASN A 274 -0.39 -21.01 2.54
N GLN A 275 0.81 -20.53 2.21
CA GLN A 275 1.38 -19.33 2.82
C GLN A 275 0.50 -18.09 2.61
N PHE A 276 -0.03 -17.92 1.40
CA PHE A 276 -0.98 -16.84 1.14
C PHE A 276 -2.21 -16.95 2.03
N LYS A 277 -2.86 -18.12 2.12
CA LYS A 277 -4.06 -18.34 2.94
C LYS A 277 -3.81 -18.06 4.42
N GLU A 278 -2.68 -18.54 4.95
CA GLU A 278 -2.31 -18.34 6.36
C GLU A 278 -2.14 -16.84 6.68
N LEU A 279 -1.39 -16.12 5.84
CA LEU A 279 -1.09 -14.71 6.05
C LEU A 279 -2.27 -13.79 5.73
N ALA A 280 -3.15 -14.18 4.81
CA ALA A 280 -4.35 -13.44 4.42
C ALA A 280 -5.56 -13.71 5.33
N ALA A 281 -5.47 -14.66 6.27
CA ALA A 281 -6.57 -15.03 7.14
C ALA A 281 -7.15 -13.81 7.89
N GLY A 282 -8.47 -13.60 7.74
CA GLY A 282 -9.20 -12.51 8.37
C GLY A 282 -8.98 -11.12 7.78
N ALA A 283 -8.30 -11.01 6.63
CA ALA A 283 -8.16 -9.75 5.91
C ALA A 283 -9.40 -9.43 5.07
N ASP A 284 -9.79 -8.16 5.01
CA ASP A 284 -10.83 -7.69 4.09
C ASP A 284 -10.31 -7.60 2.65
N LEU A 285 -8.99 -7.37 2.50
CA LEU A 285 -8.33 -7.22 1.21
C LEU A 285 -6.86 -7.61 1.29
N SER A 286 -6.40 -8.44 0.36
CA SER A 286 -4.98 -8.75 0.15
C SER A 286 -4.46 -8.09 -1.12
N VAL A 287 -3.39 -7.30 -1.01
CA VAL A 287 -2.76 -6.61 -2.15
C VAL A 287 -1.40 -7.23 -2.41
N VAL A 288 -1.20 -7.78 -3.61
CA VAL A 288 0.07 -8.37 -4.03
C VAL A 288 0.78 -7.41 -4.97
N GLU A 289 1.97 -6.96 -4.61
CA GLU A 289 2.82 -6.19 -5.51
C GLU A 289 3.67 -7.11 -6.37
N GLY A 290 3.62 -6.92 -7.68
CA GLY A 290 4.47 -7.65 -8.64
C GLY A 290 5.94 -7.25 -8.57
N VAL A 291 6.82 -8.12 -9.02
CA VAL A 291 8.25 -7.90 -9.22
C VAL A 291 8.58 -7.68 -10.69
N MET A 292 9.61 -6.86 -10.97
CA MET A 292 10.11 -6.60 -12.33
C MET A 292 8.99 -6.30 -13.35
N GLY A 293 9.09 -6.77 -14.59
CA GLY A 293 7.99 -6.83 -15.54
C GLY A 293 7.07 -8.02 -15.29
N TYR A 294 5.80 -7.91 -15.68
CA TYR A 294 4.77 -8.89 -15.32
C TYR A 294 5.09 -10.34 -15.71
N TYR A 295 5.72 -10.54 -16.87
CA TYR A 295 6.12 -11.86 -17.37
C TYR A 295 7.60 -12.18 -17.13
N ASP A 296 8.35 -11.29 -16.48
CA ASP A 296 9.80 -11.45 -16.30
C ASP A 296 10.06 -12.50 -15.21
N GLY A 297 10.28 -13.74 -15.64
CA GLY A 297 10.62 -14.86 -14.77
C GLY A 297 12.12 -15.11 -14.63
N VAL A 298 12.45 -16.21 -13.96
CA VAL A 298 13.81 -16.70 -13.83
C VAL A 298 14.38 -17.03 -15.21
N GLY A 299 15.62 -16.61 -15.50
CA GLY A 299 16.32 -16.96 -16.75
C GLY A 299 15.92 -16.14 -17.98
N GLY A 300 14.81 -15.39 -17.95
CA GLY A 300 14.42 -14.43 -18.99
C GLY A 300 13.93 -15.05 -20.32
N ASN A 301 13.69 -16.35 -20.34
CA ASN A 301 13.19 -17.11 -21.50
C ASN A 301 11.92 -17.91 -21.21
N ASP A 302 11.44 -17.88 -19.97
CA ASP A 302 10.13 -18.39 -19.55
C ASP A 302 9.49 -17.44 -18.52
N THR A 303 8.34 -17.84 -17.98
CA THR A 303 7.59 -17.05 -17.00
C THR A 303 7.65 -17.62 -15.59
N TRP A 304 8.46 -18.66 -15.33
CA TRP A 304 8.51 -19.27 -13.99
C TRP A 304 9.07 -18.27 -12.97
N ALA A 305 8.45 -18.20 -11.78
CA ALA A 305 8.78 -17.22 -10.75
C ALA A 305 8.69 -15.75 -11.19
N SER A 306 7.79 -15.47 -12.14
CA SER A 306 7.36 -14.10 -12.49
C SER A 306 6.13 -13.68 -11.67
N SER A 307 5.79 -12.39 -11.76
CA SER A 307 4.53 -11.87 -11.22
C SER A 307 3.30 -12.61 -11.80
N TYR A 308 3.32 -12.94 -13.09
CA TYR A 308 2.28 -13.74 -13.73
C TYR A 308 2.17 -15.14 -13.13
N ASP A 309 3.29 -15.80 -12.84
CA ASP A 309 3.28 -17.14 -12.26
C ASP A 309 2.68 -17.16 -10.86
N THR A 310 3.03 -16.16 -10.04
CA THR A 310 2.40 -15.95 -8.73
C THR A 310 0.90 -15.65 -8.88
N ALA A 311 0.50 -14.73 -9.77
CA ALA A 311 -0.91 -14.40 -10.00
C ALA A 311 -1.73 -15.62 -10.43
N ARG A 312 -1.17 -16.48 -11.29
CA ARG A 312 -1.77 -17.75 -11.70
C ARG A 312 -1.89 -18.72 -10.52
N THR A 313 -0.81 -18.87 -9.75
CA THR A 313 -0.70 -19.79 -8.60
C THR A 313 -1.77 -19.53 -7.54
N ILE A 314 -2.03 -18.25 -7.24
CA ILE A 314 -3.06 -17.83 -6.28
C ILE A 314 -4.34 -17.32 -6.95
N ASP A 315 -4.58 -17.63 -8.23
CA ASP A 315 -5.80 -17.29 -8.96
C ASP A 315 -6.29 -15.82 -8.76
N THR A 316 -5.35 -14.88 -8.90
CA THR A 316 -5.52 -13.48 -8.51
C THR A 316 -5.72 -12.59 -9.75
N PRO A 317 -6.74 -11.70 -9.76
CA PRO A 317 -6.88 -10.70 -10.82
C PRO A 317 -5.71 -9.71 -10.78
N VAL A 318 -5.29 -9.23 -11.95
CA VAL A 318 -4.14 -8.33 -12.09
C VAL A 318 -4.55 -7.00 -12.70
N VAL A 319 -4.01 -5.92 -12.14
CA VAL A 319 -4.07 -4.57 -12.69
C VAL A 319 -2.65 -4.12 -13.05
N LEU A 320 -2.43 -3.80 -14.33
CA LEU A 320 -1.13 -3.30 -14.80
C LEU A 320 -1.02 -1.79 -14.61
N ILE A 321 0.09 -1.35 -14.02
CA ILE A 321 0.47 0.05 -13.86
C ILE A 321 1.41 0.40 -15.02
N LEU A 322 0.94 1.25 -15.92
CA LEU A 322 1.69 1.67 -17.11
C LEU A 322 2.24 3.09 -16.93
N ASP A 323 3.53 3.27 -17.19
CA ASP A 323 4.14 4.60 -17.20
C ASP A 323 3.89 5.29 -18.54
N GLY A 324 3.06 6.33 -18.53
CA GLY A 324 2.75 7.10 -19.73
C GLY A 324 3.70 8.26 -20.01
N ARG A 325 4.76 8.45 -19.22
CA ARG A 325 5.74 9.49 -19.51
C ARG A 325 6.36 9.29 -20.90
N GLY A 326 6.15 10.26 -21.78
CA GLY A 326 6.66 10.22 -23.15
C GLY A 326 5.97 9.20 -24.07
N ALA A 327 4.84 8.63 -23.63
CA ALA A 327 4.04 7.69 -24.41
C ALA A 327 2.61 8.21 -24.61
N SER A 328 1.96 7.75 -25.67
CA SER A 328 0.54 8.03 -25.96
C SER A 328 -0.16 6.74 -26.41
N LEU A 329 -0.63 6.64 -27.64
CA LEU A 329 -1.36 5.48 -28.17
C LEU A 329 -0.53 4.18 -28.13
N SER A 330 0.81 4.28 -28.10
CA SER A 330 1.69 3.11 -27.92
C SER A 330 1.41 2.33 -26.63
N LEU A 331 0.86 2.95 -25.59
CA LEU A 331 0.42 2.25 -24.38
C LEU A 331 -0.67 1.24 -24.69
N ALA A 332 -1.58 1.54 -25.62
CA ALA A 332 -2.63 0.63 -26.05
C ALA A 332 -2.02 -0.60 -26.76
N ALA A 333 -0.98 -0.39 -27.60
CA ALA A 333 -0.27 -1.49 -28.25
C ALA A 333 0.48 -2.38 -27.24
N GLU A 334 1.10 -1.77 -26.24
CA GLU A 334 1.75 -2.48 -25.13
C GLU A 334 0.74 -3.34 -24.35
N ILE A 335 -0.37 -2.74 -23.91
CA ILE A 335 -1.47 -3.44 -23.22
C ILE A 335 -1.96 -4.63 -24.04
N LYS A 336 -2.25 -4.43 -25.33
CA LYS A 336 -2.68 -5.49 -26.23
C LYS A 336 -1.66 -6.64 -26.27
N GLY A 337 -0.37 -6.32 -26.37
CA GLY A 337 0.70 -7.31 -26.31
C GLY A 337 0.69 -8.12 -25.01
N PHE A 338 0.52 -7.46 -23.86
CA PHE A 338 0.42 -8.15 -22.57
C PHE A 338 -0.82 -9.05 -22.46
N LEU A 339 -1.96 -8.61 -22.98
CA LEU A 339 -3.20 -9.39 -22.98
C LEU A 339 -3.14 -10.62 -23.89
N GLU A 340 -2.51 -10.50 -25.06
CA GLU A 340 -2.46 -11.57 -26.07
C GLU A 340 -1.31 -12.56 -25.86
N TYR A 341 -0.24 -12.18 -25.13
CA TYR A 341 0.94 -13.03 -24.94
C TYR A 341 0.64 -14.32 -24.17
N LYS A 342 -0.18 -14.25 -23.10
CA LYS A 342 -0.68 -15.41 -22.36
C LYS A 342 -2.20 -15.36 -22.30
N LYS A 343 -2.87 -16.43 -22.75
CA LYS A 343 -4.34 -16.49 -22.79
C LYS A 343 -4.99 -16.35 -21.41
N ASP A 344 -4.33 -16.85 -20.38
CA ASP A 344 -4.75 -16.80 -18.99
C ASP A 344 -3.99 -15.72 -18.21
N SER A 345 -3.64 -14.61 -18.86
CA SER A 345 -2.82 -13.53 -18.30
C SER A 345 -3.30 -12.97 -16.96
N ARG A 346 -4.55 -13.21 -16.55
CA ARG A 346 -5.19 -12.66 -15.34
C ARG A 346 -5.32 -11.13 -15.30
N ILE A 347 -4.84 -10.42 -16.32
CA ILE A 347 -4.95 -8.96 -16.43
C ILE A 347 -6.42 -8.61 -16.69
N GLN A 348 -7.02 -7.86 -15.78
CA GLN A 348 -8.42 -7.41 -15.87
C GLN A 348 -8.57 -5.90 -15.86
N GLY A 349 -7.47 -5.16 -15.72
CA GLY A 349 -7.47 -3.73 -15.93
C GLY A 349 -6.10 -3.09 -15.85
N VAL A 350 -6.11 -1.77 -15.94
CA VAL A 350 -4.89 -0.95 -15.92
C VAL A 350 -5.06 0.32 -15.09
N ILE A 351 -3.93 0.83 -14.59
CA ILE A 351 -3.79 2.20 -14.07
C ILE A 351 -2.72 2.90 -14.93
N LEU A 352 -3.08 4.04 -15.51
CA LEU A 352 -2.15 4.87 -16.25
C LEU A 352 -1.44 5.81 -15.27
N ASN A 353 -0.14 5.69 -15.12
CA ASN A 353 0.69 6.51 -14.25
C ASN A 353 1.44 7.58 -15.06
N ARG A 354 1.63 8.77 -14.48
CA ARG A 354 2.26 9.93 -15.13
C ARG A 354 1.59 10.33 -16.45
N VAL A 355 0.27 10.23 -16.51
CA VAL A 355 -0.55 10.61 -17.68
C VAL A 355 -1.39 11.84 -17.35
N SER A 356 -1.34 12.86 -18.21
CA SER A 356 -2.18 14.06 -18.05
C SER A 356 -3.64 13.75 -18.32
N ARG A 357 -4.56 14.48 -17.67
CA ARG A 357 -6.02 14.31 -17.85
C ARG A 357 -6.44 14.34 -19.33
N VAL A 358 -5.92 15.29 -20.11
CA VAL A 358 -6.21 15.43 -21.54
C VAL A 358 -5.79 14.19 -22.35
N MET A 359 -4.65 13.57 -21.99
CA MET A 359 -4.21 12.35 -22.64
C MET A 359 -5.05 11.15 -22.18
N ALA A 360 -5.41 11.12 -20.89
CA ALA A 360 -6.27 10.08 -20.31
C ALA A 360 -7.61 9.97 -21.05
N GLU A 361 -8.29 11.10 -21.28
CA GLU A 361 -9.58 11.17 -22.01
C GLU A 361 -9.51 10.58 -23.41
N ARG A 362 -8.32 10.59 -24.05
CA ARG A 362 -8.11 10.01 -25.38
C ARG A 362 -7.76 8.53 -25.32
N LEU A 363 -6.99 8.10 -24.32
CA LEU A 363 -6.49 6.74 -24.20
C LEU A 363 -7.50 5.77 -23.61
N VAL A 364 -8.28 6.21 -22.62
CA VAL A 364 -9.24 5.35 -21.90
C VAL A 364 -10.19 4.63 -22.87
N PRO A 365 -10.87 5.31 -23.82
CA PRO A 365 -11.76 4.63 -24.76
C PRO A 365 -11.06 3.60 -25.65
N GLU A 366 -9.81 3.85 -26.04
CA GLU A 366 -9.04 2.91 -26.88
C GLU A 366 -8.60 1.67 -26.10
N ILE A 367 -8.29 1.82 -24.82
CA ILE A 367 -7.93 0.71 -23.93
C ILE A 367 -9.16 -0.13 -23.60
N GLU A 368 -10.29 0.51 -23.26
CA GLU A 368 -11.51 -0.21 -22.88
C GLU A 368 -12.12 -1.03 -24.03
N LYS A 369 -11.90 -0.63 -25.29
CA LYS A 369 -12.23 -1.44 -26.48
C LYS A 369 -11.56 -2.82 -26.49
N MET A 370 -10.47 -2.99 -25.73
CA MET A 370 -9.77 -4.28 -25.60
C MET A 370 -10.43 -5.22 -24.59
N GLY A 371 -11.51 -4.78 -23.93
CA GLY A 371 -12.27 -5.61 -22.99
C GLY A 371 -11.73 -5.63 -21.56
N ILE A 372 -10.86 -4.68 -21.20
CA ILE A 372 -10.36 -4.48 -19.84
C ILE A 372 -10.71 -3.09 -19.32
N ALA A 373 -10.84 -2.95 -18.00
CA ALA A 373 -11.15 -1.66 -17.39
C ALA A 373 -9.89 -0.80 -17.21
N VAL A 374 -9.99 0.51 -17.44
CA VAL A 374 -9.04 1.45 -16.84
C VAL A 374 -9.60 1.80 -15.46
N TYR A 375 -8.79 1.62 -14.40
CA TYR A 375 -9.18 1.90 -13.02
C TYR A 375 -8.62 3.22 -12.51
N GLY A 376 -7.66 3.82 -13.19
CA GLY A 376 -6.98 5.01 -12.68
C GLY A 376 -6.14 5.71 -13.73
N CYS A 377 -6.06 7.04 -13.64
CA CYS A 377 -5.19 7.88 -14.45
C CYS A 377 -4.51 8.91 -13.55
N LEU A 378 -3.31 8.58 -13.08
CA LEU A 378 -2.54 9.40 -12.17
C LEU A 378 -1.68 10.39 -12.96
N PRO A 379 -1.82 11.71 -12.72
CA PRO A 379 -0.89 12.69 -13.26
C PRO A 379 0.49 12.54 -12.60
N GLU A 380 1.49 13.23 -13.15
CA GLU A 380 2.78 13.31 -12.49
C GLU A 380 2.63 13.98 -11.11
N CYS A 381 3.06 13.27 -10.06
CA CYS A 381 2.91 13.67 -8.68
C CYS A 381 4.27 13.71 -8.00
N ASP A 382 4.65 14.87 -7.45
CA ASP A 382 5.91 15.00 -6.71
C ASP A 382 5.92 14.18 -5.41
N ALA A 383 4.77 13.94 -4.80
CA ALA A 383 4.65 13.08 -3.61
C ALA A 383 4.99 11.60 -3.90
N ALA A 384 5.03 11.20 -5.17
CA ALA A 384 5.49 9.88 -5.60
C ALA A 384 7.03 9.78 -5.72
N LYS A 385 7.77 10.88 -5.52
CA LYS A 385 9.24 10.90 -5.53
C LYS A 385 9.80 10.56 -4.15
N VAL A 386 9.47 9.39 -3.62
CA VAL A 386 10.17 8.85 -2.43
C VAL A 386 11.50 8.29 -2.92
N THR A 387 12.61 8.84 -2.42
CA THR A 387 13.94 8.35 -2.80
C THR A 387 14.27 7.05 -2.06
N SER A 388 15.07 6.17 -2.67
CA SER A 388 15.54 4.93 -2.03
C SER A 388 16.36 5.18 -0.75
N ARG A 389 16.79 6.43 -0.50
CA ARG A 389 17.51 6.82 0.71
C ARG A 389 16.65 6.74 1.97
N HIS A 390 15.32 6.75 1.87
CA HIS A 390 14.43 6.67 3.04
C HIS A 390 14.29 5.26 3.63
N LEU A 391 14.94 4.25 3.04
CA LEU A 391 14.96 2.87 3.54
C LEU A 391 16.31 2.61 4.18
N GLY A 392 16.32 2.44 5.49
CA GLY A 392 17.53 2.46 6.31
C GLY A 392 17.67 3.80 7.01
N LEU A 393 17.72 4.93 6.32
CA LEU A 393 18.00 6.24 6.94
C LEU A 393 16.76 6.89 7.58
N VAL A 394 16.15 6.26 8.60
CA VAL A 394 15.01 6.87 9.29
C VAL A 394 15.47 7.73 10.46
N ILE A 395 15.93 8.94 10.15
CA ILE A 395 15.93 10.01 11.14
C ILE A 395 14.45 10.39 11.41
N PRO A 396 14.01 10.67 12.66
CA PRO A 396 12.62 10.99 12.97
C PRO A 396 11.95 12.04 12.07
N GLU A 397 12.69 13.05 11.59
CA GLU A 397 12.18 14.04 10.64
C GLU A 397 11.81 13.43 9.27
N GLU A 398 12.56 12.46 8.76
CA GLU A 398 12.29 11.79 7.48
C GLU A 398 11.02 10.93 7.55
N SER A 399 10.77 10.30 8.70
CA SER A 399 9.52 9.58 8.93
C SER A 399 8.30 10.50 8.87
N LYS A 400 8.40 11.75 9.35
CA LYS A 400 7.27 12.68 9.25
C LYS A 400 7.00 13.08 7.78
N ALA A 401 8.07 13.41 7.04
CA ALA A 401 7.97 13.75 5.63
C ALA A 401 7.40 12.61 4.78
N LEU A 402 7.80 11.36 5.07
CA LEU A 402 7.28 10.18 4.38
C LEU A 402 5.77 9.99 4.63
N ARG A 403 5.29 10.12 5.88
CA ARG A 403 3.85 10.06 6.17
C ARG A 403 3.07 11.16 5.46
N GLU A 404 3.58 12.38 5.45
CA GLU A 404 2.95 13.51 4.74
C GLU A 404 2.93 13.28 3.21
N SER A 405 3.97 12.66 2.66
CA SER A 405 4.03 12.28 1.24
C SER A 405 3.01 11.19 0.91
N LEU A 406 2.95 10.13 1.72
CA LEU A 406 1.98 9.04 1.56
C LEU A 406 0.54 9.52 1.73
N GLY A 407 0.30 10.42 2.69
CA GLY A 407 -1.01 11.05 2.89
C GLY A 407 -1.47 11.85 1.67
N ARG A 408 -0.56 12.64 1.06
CA ARG A 408 -0.83 13.36 -0.20
C ARG A 408 -1.06 12.39 -1.36
N LEU A 409 -0.26 11.35 -1.48
CA LEU A 409 -0.42 10.33 -2.50
C LEU A 409 -1.76 9.60 -2.38
N ALA A 410 -2.18 9.25 -1.17
CA ALA A 410 -3.50 8.65 -0.93
C ALA A 410 -4.64 9.59 -1.38
N CYS A 411 -4.54 10.89 -1.11
CA CYS A 411 -5.53 11.87 -1.59
C CYS A 411 -5.54 11.95 -3.12
N GLU A 412 -4.38 11.87 -3.79
CA GLU A 412 -4.33 11.85 -5.26
C GLU A 412 -4.88 10.54 -5.84
N ILE A 413 -4.65 9.41 -5.17
CA ILE A 413 -5.26 8.12 -5.52
C ILE A 413 -6.78 8.22 -5.41
N GLU A 414 -7.33 8.74 -4.30
CA GLU A 414 -8.78 8.88 -4.11
C GLU A 414 -9.45 9.77 -5.16
N LYS A 415 -8.73 10.78 -5.68
CA LYS A 415 -9.24 11.67 -6.74
C LYS A 415 -9.19 11.05 -8.14
N ASN A 416 -8.18 10.22 -8.41
CA ASN A 416 -7.81 9.83 -9.78
C ASN A 416 -7.92 8.33 -10.06
N VAL A 417 -8.25 7.51 -9.05
CA VAL A 417 -8.33 6.05 -9.14
C VAL A 417 -9.64 5.56 -8.53
N ASP A 418 -10.28 4.59 -9.19
CA ASP A 418 -11.46 3.87 -8.74
C ASP A 418 -11.11 2.84 -7.66
N VAL A 419 -10.87 3.35 -6.46
CA VAL A 419 -10.54 2.54 -5.28
C VAL A 419 -11.63 1.50 -4.97
N GLU A 420 -12.90 1.83 -5.24
CA GLU A 420 -14.05 0.94 -5.01
C GLU A 420 -14.16 -0.14 -6.10
N GLY A 421 -13.97 0.22 -7.36
CA GLY A 421 -13.89 -0.74 -8.46
C GLY A 421 -12.75 -1.73 -8.29
N LEU A 422 -11.58 -1.28 -7.82
CA LEU A 422 -10.47 -2.16 -7.48
C LEU A 422 -10.80 -3.11 -6.33
N PHE A 423 -11.50 -2.64 -5.30
CA PHE A 423 -11.97 -3.50 -4.20
C PHE A 423 -12.98 -4.54 -4.70
N ARG A 424 -13.95 -4.15 -5.54
CA ARG A 424 -14.89 -5.09 -6.18
C ARG A 424 -14.18 -6.12 -7.08
N LEU A 425 -13.16 -5.70 -7.84
CA LEU A 425 -12.34 -6.61 -8.62
C LEU A 425 -11.64 -7.63 -7.72
N ALA A 426 -11.10 -7.18 -6.59
CA ALA A 426 -10.45 -8.06 -5.61
C ALA A 426 -11.42 -9.08 -4.99
N CYS A 427 -12.65 -8.67 -4.72
CA CYS A 427 -13.71 -9.57 -4.24
C CYS A 427 -14.07 -10.65 -5.27
N GLY A 428 -13.88 -10.37 -6.57
CA GLY A 428 -14.09 -11.33 -7.66
C GLY A 428 -12.92 -12.30 -7.90
N ALA A 429 -11.89 -12.30 -7.04
CA ALA A 429 -10.78 -13.25 -7.17
C ALA A 429 -11.25 -14.71 -7.04
N GLY A 430 -10.58 -15.61 -7.76
CA GLY A 430 -11.03 -17.00 -7.84
C GLY A 430 -10.97 -17.74 -6.51
N THR A 431 -11.64 -18.88 -6.43
CA THR A 431 -11.63 -19.69 -5.20
C THR A 431 -10.31 -20.46 -5.12
N LEU A 432 -9.56 -20.25 -4.04
CA LEU A 432 -8.40 -21.07 -3.73
C LEU A 432 -8.91 -22.41 -3.20
N GLN A 433 -8.85 -23.47 -4.01
CA GLN A 433 -9.23 -24.80 -3.53
C GLN A 433 -8.33 -25.20 -2.36
N ASP A 434 -8.92 -25.81 -1.34
CA ASP A 434 -8.16 -26.64 -0.43
C ASP A 434 -7.86 -27.92 -1.19
N ASP A 435 -6.64 -28.01 -1.71
CA ASP A 435 -6.10 -29.26 -2.21
C ASP A 435 -5.90 -30.14 -0.97
N GLY A 436 -7.00 -30.70 -0.45
CA GLY A 436 -6.97 -31.63 0.66
C GLY A 436 -6.03 -32.76 0.27
N TYR A 437 -4.96 -32.92 1.05
CA TYR A 437 -3.95 -33.95 0.87
C TYR A 437 -4.58 -35.28 0.42
N ARG A 438 -4.38 -35.61 -0.86
CA ARG A 438 -4.54 -36.94 -1.44
C ARG A 438 -3.34 -37.20 -2.33
N ALA A 439 -2.31 -37.78 -1.72
CA ALA A 439 -1.29 -38.49 -2.49
C ALA A 439 -1.96 -39.65 -3.25
N SER A 440 -2.14 -39.48 -4.56
CA SER A 440 -2.29 -40.61 -5.50
C SER A 440 -2.01 -40.18 -6.96
N GLY A 441 -0.80 -40.55 -7.44
CA GLY A 441 -0.33 -40.91 -8.81
C GLY A 441 -0.85 -40.17 -10.05
N GLY A 442 -0.06 -39.78 -11.06
CA GLY A 442 1.35 -39.96 -11.46
C GLY A 442 1.63 -38.97 -12.61
N THR A 443 2.80 -38.74 -13.22
CA THR A 443 4.11 -39.39 -13.41
C THR A 443 5.09 -38.26 -13.87
N GLY A 444 6.40 -38.17 -13.60
CA GLY A 444 7.34 -38.95 -12.80
C GLY A 444 8.76 -38.38 -12.94
N HIS A 445 9.55 -38.43 -11.87
CA HIS A 445 10.97 -38.82 -11.85
C HIS A 445 11.41 -38.94 -10.38
N GLU A 446 11.56 -40.17 -9.90
CA GLU A 446 12.09 -40.50 -8.57
C GLU A 446 13.63 -40.47 -8.56
N PRO A 447 14.23 -40.36 -7.37
CA PRO A 447 15.17 -41.39 -6.95
C PRO A 447 14.83 -42.03 -5.59
N ASP A 448 15.13 -43.32 -5.52
CA ASP A 448 14.92 -44.33 -4.48
C ASP A 448 15.34 -43.95 -3.04
N GLY A 449 14.62 -44.50 -2.05
CA GLY A 449 15.24 -44.80 -0.75
C GLY A 449 14.40 -44.81 0.55
N LYS A 450 13.28 -45.56 0.59
CA LYS A 450 12.63 -46.18 1.78
C LYS A 450 12.67 -45.45 3.15
N THR A 451 11.52 -44.96 3.63
CA THR A 451 11.14 -45.02 5.05
C THR A 451 9.64 -45.24 5.23
N ALA A 452 9.30 -45.93 6.32
CA ALA A 452 8.04 -46.61 6.58
C ALA A 452 6.94 -45.70 7.16
N ASP A 453 5.71 -46.11 6.86
CA ASP A 453 4.40 -45.61 7.30
C ASP A 453 4.31 -44.95 8.69
N ARG A 454 3.91 -43.67 8.73
CA ARG A 454 3.09 -43.10 9.82
C ARG A 454 2.03 -42.14 9.25
N LYS A 455 0.77 -42.41 9.59
CA LYS A 455 -0.41 -41.59 9.25
C LYS A 455 -0.37 -40.22 9.94
N PRO A 456 -0.95 -39.16 9.35
CA PRO A 456 -1.05 -37.84 9.99
C PRO A 456 -2.18 -37.86 11.04
N GLU A 457 -1.82 -37.66 12.30
CA GLU A 457 -2.79 -37.31 13.34
C GLU A 457 -3.05 -35.80 13.34
N LYS A 458 -4.25 -35.46 13.81
CA LYS A 458 -4.91 -34.16 13.78
C LYS A 458 -4.06 -33.05 14.40
N HIS A 459 -4.20 -31.83 13.87
CA HIS A 459 -3.77 -30.58 14.48
C HIS A 459 -4.43 -30.35 15.84
N ASP A 460 -3.94 -31.04 16.87
CA ASP A 460 -4.05 -30.61 18.24
C ASP A 460 -2.85 -29.70 18.55
N ARG A 461 -3.15 -28.67 19.35
CA ARG A 461 -2.26 -27.60 19.82
C ARG A 461 -0.84 -28.11 20.06
N VAL A 462 0.14 -27.39 19.50
CA VAL A 462 1.59 -27.59 19.76
C VAL A 462 1.79 -27.79 21.27
N PRO A 463 2.30 -28.95 21.72
CA PRO A 463 2.67 -29.10 23.11
C PRO A 463 3.79 -28.10 23.41
N ALA A 464 3.66 -27.33 24.49
CA ALA A 464 4.74 -26.50 24.99
C ALA A 464 5.94 -27.40 25.33
N GLY A 465 6.90 -27.48 24.42
CA GLY A 465 8.17 -28.17 24.63
C GLY A 465 9.11 -27.33 25.50
N PRO A 466 9.89 -27.94 26.41
CA PRO A 466 10.95 -27.27 27.14
C PRO A 466 12.13 -26.98 26.19
N ASP A 467 12.86 -25.89 26.45
CA ASP A 467 14.11 -25.44 25.78
C ASP A 467 13.94 -24.49 24.58
N ARG A 468 13.36 -23.31 24.86
CA ARG A 468 13.52 -22.11 24.02
C ARG A 468 15.00 -21.71 23.97
N VAL A 469 15.45 -21.28 22.79
CA VAL A 469 16.83 -20.84 22.55
C VAL A 469 16.83 -19.35 22.27
N ARG A 470 17.50 -18.57 23.12
CA ARG A 470 17.58 -17.12 22.93
C ARG A 470 18.63 -16.77 21.88
N ILE A 471 18.24 -16.09 20.80
CA ILE A 471 19.13 -15.69 19.70
C ILE A 471 19.22 -14.17 19.67
N GLY A 472 20.44 -13.62 19.75
CA GLY A 472 20.66 -12.20 19.56
C GLY A 472 20.52 -11.85 18.08
N ILE A 473 19.56 -10.98 17.72
CA ILE A 473 19.33 -10.56 16.34
C ILE A 473 19.66 -9.08 16.19
N ALA A 474 20.55 -8.74 15.26
CA ALA A 474 20.89 -7.35 14.97
C ALA A 474 19.71 -6.66 14.30
N ARG A 475 19.21 -5.56 14.85
CA ARG A 475 18.08 -4.84 14.26
C ARG A 475 18.19 -3.33 14.47
N ASP A 476 18.49 -2.65 13.39
CA ASP A 476 18.62 -1.21 13.31
C ASP A 476 18.50 -0.77 11.84
N GLU A 477 18.90 0.46 11.55
CA GLU A 477 18.95 1.02 10.20
C GLU A 477 19.95 0.31 9.27
N ALA A 478 21.05 -0.21 9.82
CA ALA A 478 22.09 -0.94 9.10
C ALA A 478 21.73 -2.41 8.85
N PHE A 479 20.92 -3.03 9.71
CA PHE A 479 20.50 -4.44 9.68
C PHE A 479 18.98 -4.56 9.66
N CYS A 480 18.39 -4.25 8.50
CA CYS A 480 16.94 -4.17 8.31
C CYS A 480 16.36 -5.21 7.34
N PHE A 481 17.18 -6.08 6.74
CA PHE A 481 16.69 -7.07 5.77
C PHE A 481 16.51 -8.45 6.39
N TYR A 482 15.25 -8.80 6.61
CA TYR A 482 14.82 -10.10 7.11
C TYR A 482 13.58 -10.58 6.36
N TYR A 483 13.54 -11.86 5.98
CA TYR A 483 12.30 -12.49 5.57
C TYR A 483 11.48 -12.80 6.83
N GLN A 484 10.25 -12.31 6.88
CA GLN A 484 9.39 -12.58 8.02
C GLN A 484 9.07 -14.08 8.14
N GLU A 485 9.03 -14.79 7.02
CA GLU A 485 8.83 -16.24 6.96
C GLU A 485 10.02 -17.00 7.54
N ASN A 486 11.24 -16.50 7.37
CA ASN A 486 12.42 -17.09 8.01
C ASN A 486 12.31 -16.98 9.54
N LEU A 487 11.99 -15.78 10.05
CA LEU A 487 11.89 -15.54 11.49
C LEU A 487 10.78 -16.41 12.10
N LYS A 488 9.60 -16.45 11.48
CA LYS A 488 8.50 -17.32 11.91
C LYS A 488 8.87 -18.80 11.93
N LEU A 489 9.64 -19.26 10.93
CA LEU A 489 10.14 -20.63 10.91
C LEU A 489 11.06 -20.90 12.11
N PHE A 490 12.04 -20.03 12.37
CA PHE A 490 12.92 -20.16 13.54
C PHE A 490 12.14 -20.12 14.87
N GLU A 491 11.16 -19.22 15.01
CA GLU A 491 10.27 -19.17 16.18
C GLU A 491 9.49 -20.47 16.37
N SER A 492 8.94 -21.02 15.28
CA SER A 492 8.23 -22.32 15.30
C SER A 492 9.12 -23.49 15.70
N LEU A 493 10.42 -23.38 15.44
CA LEU A 493 11.45 -24.34 15.84
C LEU A 493 11.98 -24.09 17.26
N GLY A 494 11.52 -23.03 17.95
CA GLY A 494 11.86 -22.73 19.35
C GLY A 494 12.87 -21.61 19.57
N ALA A 495 13.18 -20.80 18.57
CA ALA A 495 13.99 -19.59 18.74
C ALA A 495 13.20 -18.48 19.45
N GLU A 496 13.87 -17.75 20.34
CA GLU A 496 13.39 -16.51 20.94
C GLU A 496 14.36 -15.38 20.58
N PHE A 497 13.90 -14.42 19.80
CA PHE A 497 14.75 -13.33 19.33
C PHE A 497 14.91 -12.23 20.39
N ALA A 498 16.16 -11.91 20.70
CA ALA A 498 16.55 -10.75 21.49
C ALA A 498 17.17 -9.72 20.54
N GLU A 499 16.38 -8.71 20.16
CA GLU A 499 16.84 -7.62 19.31
C GLU A 499 17.91 -6.79 20.03
N PHE A 500 18.94 -6.38 19.30
CA PHE A 500 19.94 -5.41 19.74
C PHE A 500 20.34 -4.50 18.57
N ASP A 501 20.83 -3.31 18.88
CA ASP A 501 21.24 -2.28 17.94
C ASP A 501 22.78 -2.20 17.87
N PRO A 502 23.43 -2.78 16.85
CA PRO A 502 24.88 -2.69 16.67
C PRO A 502 25.48 -1.28 16.66
N MET A 503 24.71 -0.23 16.33
CA MET A 503 25.21 1.15 16.35
C MET A 503 25.11 1.80 17.73
N ARG A 504 24.18 1.35 18.58
CA ARG A 504 23.81 2.07 19.83
C ARG A 504 24.00 1.25 21.10
N ASP A 505 23.77 -0.05 21.07
CA ASP A 505 23.91 -0.91 22.24
C ASP A 505 25.39 -1.26 22.48
N GLU A 506 25.87 -1.05 23.70
CA GLU A 506 27.28 -1.34 24.04
C GLU A 506 27.51 -2.83 24.36
N HIS A 507 26.45 -3.61 24.60
CA HIS A 507 26.54 -5.00 25.05
C HIS A 507 25.54 -5.91 24.33
N LEU A 508 25.94 -7.15 24.07
CA LEU A 508 25.07 -8.18 23.54
C LEU A 508 23.97 -8.53 24.57
N PRO A 509 22.76 -8.93 24.12
CA PRO A 509 21.72 -9.36 25.04
C PRO A 509 22.18 -10.55 25.91
N PRO A 510 21.87 -10.56 27.21
CA PRO A 510 22.36 -11.59 28.12
C PRO A 510 21.74 -12.96 27.83
N GLY A 511 22.51 -14.04 27.97
CA GLY A 511 21.99 -15.41 27.86
C GLY A 511 21.57 -15.82 26.45
N ILE A 512 22.08 -15.16 25.42
CA ILE A 512 21.94 -15.63 24.03
C ILE A 512 22.85 -16.83 23.78
N ALA A 513 22.38 -17.74 22.93
CA ALA A 513 23.08 -18.96 22.53
C ALA A 513 23.53 -18.94 21.06
N GLY A 514 23.24 -17.85 20.35
CA GLY A 514 23.65 -17.62 18.97
C GLY A 514 23.40 -16.17 18.57
N LEU A 515 24.06 -15.75 17.49
CA LEU A 515 23.92 -14.43 16.88
C LEU A 515 23.39 -14.54 15.45
N MET A 516 22.49 -13.63 15.08
CA MET A 516 21.94 -13.50 13.74
C MET A 516 22.11 -12.07 13.24
N PHE A 517 22.79 -11.93 12.10
CA PHE A 517 22.94 -10.67 11.37
C PHE A 517 22.31 -10.82 9.99
N GLY A 518 21.19 -10.14 9.77
CA GLY A 518 20.55 -10.07 8.45
C GLY A 518 21.31 -9.17 7.48
N GLY A 519 20.67 -8.92 6.34
CA GLY A 519 21.16 -7.92 5.40
C GLY A 519 20.85 -6.49 5.82
N GLY A 520 21.28 -5.57 4.99
CA GLY A 520 21.00 -4.15 5.12
C GLY A 520 22.14 -3.35 4.51
N TYR A 521 22.42 -2.19 5.09
CA TYR A 521 23.34 -1.19 4.53
C TYR A 521 24.44 -0.76 5.52
N PRO A 522 25.20 -1.69 6.13
CA PRO A 522 26.23 -1.33 7.10
C PRO A 522 27.28 -0.35 6.53
N GLU A 523 27.51 -0.37 5.22
CA GLU A 523 28.41 0.56 4.53
C GLU A 523 27.97 2.03 4.62
N LEU A 524 26.67 2.31 4.82
CA LEU A 524 26.16 3.67 5.01
C LEU A 524 26.36 4.17 6.44
N TYR A 525 26.59 3.26 7.39
CA TYR A 525 26.74 3.53 8.83
C TYR A 525 28.09 3.05 9.36
N ALA A 526 29.08 2.89 8.47
CA ALA A 526 30.37 2.32 8.83
C ALA A 526 31.07 3.12 9.94
N GLY A 527 30.88 4.44 9.98
CA GLY A 527 31.40 5.30 11.04
C GLY A 527 30.83 4.97 12.41
N GLU A 528 29.50 4.95 12.52
CA GLU A 528 28.75 4.64 13.75
C GLU A 528 29.04 3.22 14.24
N LEU A 529 28.97 2.24 13.33
CA LEU A 529 29.27 0.84 13.61
C LEU A 529 30.70 0.66 14.10
N SER A 530 31.68 1.34 13.49
CA SER A 530 33.09 1.25 13.89
C SER A 530 33.37 1.92 15.23
N ALA A 531 32.62 2.99 15.55
CA ALA A 531 32.76 3.73 16.79
C ALA A 531 32.32 2.92 18.01
N ASN A 532 31.34 2.02 17.85
CA ASN A 532 30.85 1.14 18.92
C ASN A 532 31.84 -0.01 19.21
N ARG A 533 33.00 0.33 19.76
CA ARG A 533 34.05 -0.66 20.10
C ARG A 533 33.62 -1.74 21.11
N PRO A 534 32.81 -1.45 22.14
CA PRO A 534 32.35 -2.46 23.09
C PRO A 534 31.64 -3.64 22.40
N ILE A 535 30.62 -3.38 21.59
CA ILE A 535 29.85 -4.44 20.92
C ILE A 535 30.69 -5.21 19.92
N LEU A 536 31.57 -4.53 19.16
CA LEU A 536 32.50 -5.16 18.21
C LEU A 536 33.41 -6.18 18.91
N GLN A 537 33.92 -5.81 20.09
CA GLN A 537 34.77 -6.69 20.87
C GLN A 537 33.99 -7.88 21.44
N GLU A 538 32.75 -7.69 21.89
CA GLU A 538 31.91 -8.79 22.36
C GLU A 538 31.54 -9.77 21.25
N ILE A 539 31.20 -9.28 20.05
CA ILE A 539 30.93 -10.12 18.88
C ILE A 539 32.17 -10.95 18.52
N ARG A 540 33.35 -10.32 18.49
CA ARG A 540 34.62 -11.00 18.24
C ARG A 540 34.90 -12.08 19.28
N ASN A 541 34.68 -11.77 20.56
CA ASN A 541 34.87 -12.71 21.66
C ASN A 541 33.87 -13.88 21.59
N ALA A 542 32.62 -13.60 21.26
CA ALA A 542 31.57 -14.61 21.09
C ALA A 542 31.94 -15.59 19.95
N ALA A 543 32.36 -15.06 18.80
CA ALA A 543 32.84 -15.87 17.69
C ALA A 543 34.07 -16.72 18.06
N ALA A 544 35.06 -16.10 18.73
CA ALA A 544 36.27 -16.81 19.18
C ALA A 544 35.98 -17.88 20.25
N GLY A 545 34.92 -17.68 21.05
CA GLY A 545 34.40 -18.66 22.00
C GLY A 545 33.51 -19.74 21.37
N GLY A 546 33.34 -19.74 20.04
CA GLY A 546 32.58 -20.74 19.30
C GLY A 546 31.07 -20.53 19.26
N MET A 547 30.56 -19.39 19.76
CA MET A 547 29.12 -19.09 19.67
C MET A 547 28.66 -19.17 18.20
N PRO A 548 27.58 -19.93 17.88
CA PRO A 548 27.04 -19.96 16.53
C PRO A 548 26.63 -18.58 16.03
N ILE A 549 27.01 -18.25 14.79
CA ILE A 549 26.69 -16.97 14.14
C ILE A 549 26.14 -17.25 12.76
N LEU A 550 25.01 -16.64 12.42
CA LEU A 550 24.42 -16.63 11.09
C LEU A 550 24.46 -15.20 10.55
N ALA A 551 25.17 -14.97 9.46
CA ALA A 551 25.37 -13.63 8.91
C ALA A 551 25.18 -13.59 7.39
N GLU A 552 24.24 -12.77 6.93
CA GLU A 552 23.89 -12.66 5.50
C GLU A 552 24.18 -11.26 4.97
N CYS A 553 24.76 -11.17 3.77
CA CYS A 553 25.05 -9.93 3.05
C CYS A 553 25.65 -8.81 3.94
N GLY A 554 24.85 -7.83 4.40
CA GLY A 554 25.31 -6.76 5.30
C GLY A 554 25.92 -7.28 6.60
N GLY A 555 25.29 -8.26 7.25
CA GLY A 555 25.86 -8.96 8.39
C GLY A 555 27.23 -9.56 8.07
N PHE A 556 27.36 -10.19 6.91
CA PHE A 556 28.64 -10.72 6.45
C PHE A 556 29.70 -9.62 6.25
N LEU A 557 29.33 -8.46 5.70
CA LEU A 557 30.25 -7.32 5.58
C LEU A 557 30.74 -6.84 6.95
N TYR A 558 29.83 -6.70 7.92
CA TYR A 558 30.12 -6.24 9.28
C TYR A 558 31.05 -7.18 10.07
N LEU A 559 31.11 -8.46 9.71
CA LEU A 559 31.98 -9.43 10.36
C LEU A 559 33.44 -9.42 9.88
N HIS A 560 33.77 -8.64 8.83
CA HIS A 560 35.15 -8.52 8.35
C HIS A 560 36.03 -7.68 9.29
N GLU A 561 37.35 -7.69 9.07
CA GLU A 561 38.27 -6.78 9.77
C GLU A 561 38.04 -5.32 9.34
N GLU A 562 37.76 -5.11 8.06
CA GLU A 562 37.64 -3.78 7.46
C GLU A 562 36.44 -3.70 6.50
N LEU A 563 35.75 -2.56 6.53
CA LEU A 563 34.72 -2.19 5.56
C LEU A 563 35.07 -0.84 4.95
N GLU A 564 35.19 -0.81 3.62
CA GLU A 564 35.41 0.41 2.85
C GLU A 564 34.07 1.01 2.39
N THR A 565 33.89 2.31 2.59
CA THR A 565 32.72 3.07 2.10
C THR A 565 32.86 3.41 0.63
N LYS A 566 31.78 3.89 0.01
CA LYS A 566 31.81 4.31 -1.40
C LYS A 566 32.76 5.49 -1.64
N GLU A 567 32.98 6.30 -0.61
CA GLU A 567 33.85 7.46 -0.59
C GLU A 567 35.34 7.08 -0.43
N GLY A 568 35.64 5.79 -0.21
CA GLY A 568 36.99 5.25 -0.05
C GLY A 568 37.53 5.31 1.38
N GLU A 569 36.68 5.61 2.37
CA GLU A 569 37.05 5.57 3.78
C GLU A 569 37.00 4.13 4.28
N VAL A 570 38.00 3.71 5.05
CA VAL A 570 38.11 2.34 5.57
C VAL A 570 37.90 2.35 7.08
N PHE A 571 36.95 1.54 7.55
CA PHE A 571 36.59 1.45 8.95
C PHE A 571 36.86 0.04 9.50
N PRO A 572 37.48 -0.09 10.69
CA PRO A 572 37.59 -1.37 11.36
C PRO A 572 36.22 -1.85 11.85
N MET A 573 35.96 -3.15 11.67
CA MET A 573 34.69 -3.82 11.99
C MET A 573 34.92 -4.97 13.00
N ALA A 574 34.02 -5.97 13.05
CA ALA A 574 34.05 -6.97 14.12
C ALA A 574 35.31 -7.86 14.04
N GLY A 575 35.92 -8.01 12.86
CA GLY A 575 37.17 -8.75 12.68
C GLY A 575 37.04 -10.23 13.04
N VAL A 576 35.90 -10.82 12.74
CA VAL A 576 35.66 -12.28 12.84
C VAL A 576 36.20 -12.98 11.60
N ILE A 577 36.06 -12.35 10.43
CA ILE A 577 36.57 -12.83 9.15
C ILE A 577 37.81 -12.01 8.79
N SER A 578 38.94 -12.69 8.59
CA SER A 578 40.18 -12.02 8.16
C SER A 578 40.08 -11.64 6.69
N GLY A 579 40.16 -10.34 6.41
CA GLY A 579 39.88 -9.77 5.09
C GLY A 579 39.06 -8.49 5.15
N ARG A 580 38.83 -7.91 3.98
CA ARG A 580 38.12 -6.63 3.82
C ARG A 580 36.93 -6.76 2.87
N ALA A 581 35.90 -5.99 3.16
CA ALA A 581 34.78 -5.70 2.28
C ALA A 581 34.99 -4.37 1.55
N TYR A 582 34.74 -4.32 0.25
CA TYR A 582 35.02 -3.15 -0.58
C TYR A 582 33.97 -2.90 -1.67
N PRO A 583 33.72 -1.63 -2.05
CA PRO A 583 32.79 -1.30 -3.13
C PRO A 583 33.36 -1.73 -4.49
N THR A 584 32.53 -2.35 -5.32
CA THR A 584 32.91 -2.75 -6.69
C THR A 584 32.54 -1.72 -7.76
N GLY A 585 31.76 -0.69 -7.39
CA GLY A 585 31.27 0.36 -8.28
C GLY A 585 30.19 -0.08 -9.28
N LYS A 586 29.82 -1.36 -9.31
CA LYS A 586 28.78 -1.92 -10.18
C LYS A 586 28.00 -3.01 -9.44
N LEU A 587 26.81 -3.31 -9.93
CA LEU A 587 26.05 -4.45 -9.40
C LEU A 587 26.82 -5.74 -9.71
N SER A 588 27.15 -6.49 -8.67
CA SER A 588 27.89 -7.74 -8.79
C SER A 588 26.94 -8.92 -8.96
N ARG A 589 27.12 -10.00 -8.20
CA ARG A 589 26.29 -11.21 -8.28
C ARG A 589 24.83 -10.83 -7.98
N PHE A 590 23.93 -11.06 -8.95
CA PHE A 590 22.55 -10.57 -8.89
C PHE A 590 21.51 -11.63 -9.24
N GLY A 591 20.48 -11.74 -8.42
CA GLY A 591 19.26 -12.54 -8.63
C GLY A 591 19.30 -13.88 -7.91
N TYR A 592 18.32 -14.72 -8.19
CA TYR A 592 18.16 -16.05 -7.60
C TYR A 592 19.39 -16.95 -7.72
N ILE A 593 19.57 -17.80 -6.70
CA ILE A 593 20.60 -18.84 -6.61
C ILE A 593 20.04 -20.07 -5.88
N GLU A 594 20.64 -21.23 -6.16
CA GLU A 594 20.60 -22.39 -5.28
C GLU A 594 21.97 -22.57 -4.66
N LEU A 595 22.04 -22.71 -3.34
CA LEU A 595 23.25 -23.02 -2.62
C LEU A 595 23.38 -24.54 -2.51
N VAL A 596 24.56 -25.06 -2.87
CA VAL A 596 24.89 -26.48 -2.87
C VAL A 596 26.19 -26.66 -2.08
N PRO A 597 26.27 -27.60 -1.14
CA PRO A 597 27.51 -27.82 -0.41
C PRO A 597 28.47 -28.73 -1.18
N TYR A 598 29.79 -28.59 -0.96
CA TYR A 598 30.80 -29.49 -1.56
C TYR A 598 30.89 -30.86 -0.87
N GLY A 599 30.36 -30.96 0.34
CA GLY A 599 30.25 -32.16 1.16
C GLY A 599 29.33 -31.85 2.34
N ASP A 600 29.35 -32.66 3.39
CA ASP A 600 28.58 -32.35 4.59
C ASP A 600 29.06 -31.04 5.24
N THR A 601 28.13 -30.12 5.45
CA THR A 601 28.31 -28.89 6.23
C THR A 601 27.39 -28.91 7.45
N PRO A 602 27.61 -28.04 8.44
CA PRO A 602 26.73 -27.92 9.60
C PRO A 602 25.27 -27.60 9.24
N LEU A 603 25.00 -26.96 8.10
CA LEU A 603 23.64 -26.61 7.66
C LEU A 603 23.06 -27.50 6.56
N LEU A 604 23.89 -27.97 5.63
CA LEU A 604 23.46 -28.76 4.47
C LEU A 604 24.28 -30.04 4.36
N LYS A 605 23.60 -31.15 4.13
CA LYS A 605 24.20 -32.44 3.81
C LYS A 605 24.48 -32.52 2.32
N GLU A 606 25.40 -33.40 1.95
CA GLU A 606 25.66 -33.69 0.55
C GLU A 606 24.36 -34.05 -0.19
N GLY A 607 24.14 -33.41 -1.35
CA GLY A 607 22.93 -33.58 -2.17
C GLY A 607 21.76 -32.65 -1.80
N GLU A 608 21.78 -32.03 -0.63
CA GLU A 608 20.78 -31.01 -0.26
C GLU A 608 21.05 -29.67 -0.93
N ARG A 609 20.00 -28.86 -1.01
CA ARG A 609 20.03 -27.51 -1.57
C ARG A 609 19.19 -26.58 -0.72
N ILE A 610 19.53 -25.30 -0.73
CA ILE A 610 18.69 -24.24 -0.19
C ILE A 610 18.63 -23.10 -1.20
N ARG A 611 17.46 -22.49 -1.33
CA ARG A 611 17.24 -21.41 -2.29
C ARG A 611 17.48 -20.06 -1.63
N GLY A 612 18.01 -19.14 -2.42
CA GLY A 612 18.28 -17.78 -1.97
C GLY A 612 18.43 -16.82 -3.14
N HIS A 613 18.91 -15.63 -2.84
CA HIS A 613 19.24 -14.62 -3.85
C HIS A 613 20.44 -13.79 -3.40
N GLU A 614 21.07 -13.10 -4.35
CA GLU A 614 22.10 -12.11 -4.07
C GLU A 614 21.76 -10.79 -4.77
N PHE A 615 22.03 -9.66 -4.10
CA PHE A 615 21.96 -8.31 -4.66
C PHE A 615 22.90 -7.40 -3.87
N HIS A 616 24.08 -7.12 -4.42
CA HIS A 616 25.09 -6.32 -3.71
C HIS A 616 26.02 -5.56 -4.66
N TYR A 617 26.52 -4.44 -4.14
CA TYR A 617 27.52 -3.58 -4.79
C TYR A 617 28.90 -3.67 -4.13
N TRP A 618 29.00 -4.42 -3.03
CA TRP A 618 30.23 -4.70 -2.30
C TRP A 618 30.70 -6.13 -2.58
N ASP A 619 32.00 -6.34 -2.52
CA ASP A 619 32.61 -7.67 -2.56
C ASP A 619 33.56 -7.84 -1.38
N SER A 620 34.03 -9.06 -1.16
CA SER A 620 34.92 -9.44 -0.06
C SER A 620 36.14 -10.18 -0.57
N THR A 621 37.30 -9.90 0.03
CA THR A 621 38.53 -10.68 -0.20
C THR A 621 38.47 -12.09 0.38
N ALA A 622 37.45 -12.40 1.18
CA ALA A 622 37.22 -13.67 1.86
C ALA A 622 35.74 -14.09 1.74
N CYS A 623 35.28 -14.39 0.54
CA CYS A 623 33.87 -14.76 0.27
C CYS A 623 33.40 -16.10 0.87
N GLY A 624 34.33 -16.92 1.37
CA GLY A 624 34.07 -18.30 1.78
C GLY A 624 34.13 -19.27 0.60
N THR A 625 34.41 -20.53 0.88
CA THR A 625 34.60 -21.60 -0.12
C THR A 625 33.90 -22.90 0.24
N ASP A 626 33.09 -22.91 1.30
CA ASP A 626 32.51 -24.15 1.82
C ASP A 626 31.28 -24.60 1.02
N MET A 627 30.63 -23.67 0.31
CA MET A 627 29.49 -23.94 -0.54
C MET A 627 29.60 -23.23 -1.88
N LYS A 628 28.72 -23.64 -2.80
CA LYS A 628 28.64 -23.12 -4.15
C LYS A 628 27.27 -22.54 -4.41
N ALA A 629 27.22 -21.26 -4.78
CA ALA A 629 26.02 -20.63 -5.31
C ALA A 629 25.91 -20.92 -6.80
N VAL A 630 24.77 -21.47 -7.24
CA VAL A 630 24.50 -21.85 -8.62
C VAL A 630 23.33 -21.03 -9.15
N LYS A 631 23.52 -20.39 -10.31
CA LYS A 631 22.40 -19.71 -10.99
C LYS A 631 21.38 -20.73 -11.49
N PRO A 632 20.08 -20.41 -11.44
CA PRO A 632 19.06 -21.19 -12.13
C PRO A 632 19.46 -21.41 -13.61
N GLY A 633 19.35 -22.64 -14.09
CA GLY A 633 19.85 -23.05 -15.41
C GLY A 633 21.34 -23.44 -15.46
N GLY A 634 22.07 -23.43 -14.33
CA GLY A 634 23.34 -24.14 -14.11
C GLY A 634 24.60 -23.59 -14.78
N LYS A 635 24.50 -22.57 -15.65
CA LYS A 635 25.63 -22.09 -16.46
C LYS A 635 26.63 -21.20 -15.72
N ARG A 636 26.23 -20.57 -14.61
CA ARG A 636 27.08 -19.67 -13.81
C ARG A 636 27.03 -20.07 -12.35
N SER A 637 28.17 -20.04 -11.69
CA SER A 637 28.31 -20.35 -10.28
C SER A 637 29.57 -19.74 -9.71
N TRP A 638 29.63 -19.60 -8.39
CA TRP A 638 30.80 -19.13 -7.66
C TRP A 638 30.84 -19.79 -6.28
N ASP A 639 32.04 -19.85 -5.72
CA ASP A 639 32.26 -20.24 -4.34
C ASP A 639 31.80 -19.11 -3.41
N CYS A 640 31.18 -19.49 -2.31
CA CYS A 640 30.75 -18.57 -1.28
C CYS A 640 30.56 -19.30 0.04
N ILE A 641 30.22 -18.51 1.06
CA ILE A 641 29.81 -18.96 2.38
C ILE A 641 30.99 -19.57 3.16
N HIS A 642 31.20 -19.04 4.36
CA HIS A 642 31.94 -19.72 5.41
C HIS A 642 30.95 -20.58 6.20
N ALA A 643 31.19 -21.87 6.33
CA ALA A 643 30.32 -22.82 7.01
C ALA A 643 31.14 -23.78 7.89
N ASN A 644 31.67 -23.27 9.00
CA ASN A 644 32.50 -24.03 9.94
C ASN A 644 31.90 -24.02 11.35
N GLY A 645 31.62 -25.20 11.92
CA GLY A 645 30.95 -25.32 13.22
C GLY A 645 29.60 -24.61 13.24
N GLY A 646 29.38 -23.72 14.21
CA GLY A 646 28.18 -22.87 14.28
C GLY A 646 28.22 -21.60 13.42
N PHE A 647 29.33 -21.34 12.70
CA PHE A 647 29.54 -20.13 11.92
C PHE A 647 29.07 -20.30 10.48
N LEU A 648 28.06 -19.52 10.09
CA LEU A 648 27.55 -19.41 8.73
C LEU A 648 27.57 -17.95 8.29
N ALA A 649 28.40 -17.60 7.31
CA ALA A 649 28.47 -16.22 6.84
C ALA A 649 28.74 -16.08 5.34
N GLY A 650 27.97 -15.24 4.64
CA GLY A 650 28.25 -14.89 3.23
C GLY A 650 27.22 -13.95 2.61
N PHE A 651 27.41 -13.65 1.33
CA PHE A 651 26.51 -12.79 0.55
C PHE A 651 25.09 -13.35 0.31
N PRO A 652 24.88 -14.66 0.10
CA PRO A 652 23.55 -15.22 -0.11
C PRO A 652 22.55 -14.83 0.98
N HIS A 653 21.39 -14.35 0.54
CA HIS A 653 20.18 -14.25 1.35
C HIS A 653 19.37 -15.52 1.22
N LEU A 654 19.30 -16.31 2.28
CA LEU A 654 18.69 -17.63 2.25
C LEU A 654 17.20 -17.57 2.60
N TYR A 655 16.38 -18.34 1.90
CA TYR A 655 14.98 -18.53 2.22
C TYR A 655 14.81 -19.89 2.90
N TYR A 656 14.91 -19.92 4.23
CA TYR A 656 14.93 -21.16 5.01
C TYR A 656 13.67 -22.04 4.84
N PRO A 657 12.47 -21.51 4.55
CA PRO A 657 11.33 -22.36 4.20
C PRO A 657 11.54 -23.21 2.94
N SER A 658 12.50 -22.87 2.06
CA SER A 658 12.87 -23.72 0.92
C SER A 658 13.65 -24.98 1.32
N ASN A 659 14.24 -25.00 2.52
CA ASN A 659 14.83 -26.18 3.16
C ASN A 659 14.84 -26.01 4.69
N PRO A 660 13.73 -26.32 5.38
CA PRO A 660 13.58 -26.08 6.82
C PRO A 660 14.62 -26.80 7.70
N SER A 661 15.14 -27.93 7.25
CA SER A 661 16.16 -28.70 7.98
C SER A 661 17.48 -27.94 8.15
N ALA A 662 17.75 -26.93 7.32
CA ALA A 662 18.90 -26.05 7.51
C ALA A 662 18.72 -25.14 8.75
N ALA A 663 17.54 -24.53 8.91
CA ALA A 663 17.21 -23.71 10.08
C ALA A 663 17.19 -24.55 11.36
N GLU A 664 16.62 -25.76 11.31
CA GLU A 664 16.58 -26.69 12.44
C GLU A 664 17.99 -27.05 12.92
N ARG A 665 18.88 -27.44 11.99
CA ARG A 665 20.27 -27.79 12.32
C ARG A 665 21.03 -26.63 12.94
N TRP A 666 20.91 -25.42 12.39
CA TRP A 666 21.58 -24.26 12.96
C TRP A 666 21.08 -23.95 14.37
N LEU A 667 19.77 -24.01 14.59
CA LEU A 667 19.20 -23.80 15.92
C LEU A 667 19.62 -24.90 16.92
N GLU A 668 19.81 -26.13 16.45
CA GLU A 668 20.34 -27.22 17.27
C GLU A 668 21.81 -27.01 17.68
N LEU A 669 22.63 -26.37 16.83
CA LEU A 669 23.98 -25.93 17.19
C LEU A 669 23.94 -24.87 18.30
N CYS A 670 22.98 -23.93 18.23
CA CYS A 670 22.77 -22.96 19.30
C CYS A 670 22.36 -23.63 20.62
N ARG A 671 21.56 -24.71 20.58
CA ARG A 671 21.17 -25.46 21.79
C ARG A 671 22.36 -26.14 22.48
N LYS A 672 23.20 -26.79 21.69
CA LYS A 672 24.29 -27.61 22.20
C LYS A 672 25.46 -26.76 22.72
N GLY A 673 25.62 -25.55 22.18
CA GLY A 673 26.90 -24.86 22.22
C GLY A 673 27.93 -25.61 21.37
N THR A 674 29.04 -24.97 21.01
CA THR A 674 30.16 -25.68 20.40
C THR A 674 30.97 -26.37 21.49
N GLU A 675 31.15 -27.69 21.35
CA GLU A 675 32.10 -28.49 22.15
C GLU A 675 33.55 -28.03 21.98
#